data_AF-C8W7D6-F1
#
_entry.id   AF-C8W7D6-F1
#
_cell.length_a   1.000
_cell.length_b   1.000
_cell.length_c   1.000
_cell.angle_alpha   90.00
_cell.angle_beta   90.00
_cell.angle_gamma   90.00
#
_symmetry.space_group_name_H-M   'P 1'
#
loop_
_entity.id
_entity.type
_entity.pdbx_description
1 polymer ?
#
loop_
_entity_poly.entity_id
_entity_poly.type
_entity_poly.pdbx_seq_one_letter_code
_entity_poly.pdbx_strand_id
1 'polypeptide(L)'
;MGVSDLFSLNKASKQSQGSTLEKILLRSNNVIASLKDLVANNQITETGLQEMLMRSKNLENTNLPKGDVHKLDRTGRWWFNANTLECAAEEYDAFIATEAILNISQDVEALKNTHASETDLQLVRTTLSQVASIMPKSSSLTEQVAPFSGGADGSSDWMKRLWFANYVENTPFPFRMVYNFSYNPQLDILVFEFFVARPRCFSFLSAEKSEQIAAARAYALRTSLCVARMALQSCKISRVCINGSLRGEDRIVISMDLNEAALARLLPTAANTQIDSNSFPQDPALRVSFDTEGWFNEVEPFMKPTDEWVSPRSFFEVPDLSDRPCSAAVTAICGAQKVNDLGYSEAAHRIKLWNTTLNNIPKDASTADVVSQLEEAKASTSDIYAIEGLDRVIHGLVEGTIDFSDRRTMAEKFLFGSPLNKTLETIKNIMDGEPDPDALEKTLTELESQVSPTLDMGLYLDDSDSIYRYFDSISERIAYNLAFPNEPRKLVLIPDTYFMSLARMARAYNLLEQSEKAERYAQEAHRISPLGIDATLLLVRTLEDQSKIFEAAKLLKNLIQHLFSSSDVALVYYRLAYMEWKLGRSDLCAACYQMAIIIGGNVAQPAKEELKDLLKTDSSVKTLDTPQEVFSFLEQNNIPVFDQKAVFNKAVTIASACVNDGVYCVGQNMLKNCLEITFDDAAAKVESSLRSPY
;
A
#
# COMPACT_ATOMS: atom_id res chain seq x y z
N MET A 1 12.96 19.95 -16.17
CA MET A 1 13.36 18.71 -15.47
C MET A 1 13.13 17.56 -16.42
N GLY A 2 14.22 17.04 -16.97
CA GLY A 2 14.21 16.00 -18.00
C GLY A 2 13.74 14.67 -17.42
N VAL A 3 13.49 13.70 -18.31
CA VAL A 3 13.10 12.34 -17.92
C VAL A 3 14.10 11.72 -16.93
N SER A 4 15.39 12.09 -17.02
CA SER A 4 16.46 11.67 -16.09
C SER A 4 16.27 12.03 -14.62
N ASP A 5 15.50 13.08 -14.31
CA ASP A 5 15.39 13.58 -12.93
C ASP A 5 14.51 12.67 -12.04
N LEU A 6 13.61 11.87 -12.65
CA LEU A 6 12.81 10.86 -11.95
C LEU A 6 13.52 9.51 -11.78
N PHE A 7 14.40 9.15 -12.72
CA PHE A 7 15.15 7.89 -12.67
C PHE A 7 16.42 7.94 -11.81
N SER A 8 16.62 9.04 -11.07
CA SER A 8 17.74 9.21 -10.14
C SER A 8 17.47 8.53 -8.77
N LEU A 9 16.84 7.35 -8.75
CA LEU A 9 16.67 6.54 -7.54
C LEU A 9 17.89 5.69 -7.20
N ASN A 10 18.91 5.69 -8.06
CA ASN A 10 20.29 5.43 -7.64
C ASN A 10 21.03 6.76 -7.47
N LYS A 11 20.64 7.56 -6.47
CA LYS A 11 21.63 8.42 -5.85
C LYS A 11 22.60 7.49 -5.15
N ALA A 12 23.63 7.07 -5.90
CA ALA A 12 24.93 6.77 -5.33
C ALA A 12 25.15 7.84 -4.27
N SER A 13 25.13 7.42 -3.00
CA SER A 13 25.32 8.28 -1.85
C SER A 13 26.40 9.28 -2.21
N LYS A 14 26.08 10.58 -2.26
CA LYS A 14 27.14 11.60 -2.23
C LYS A 14 27.97 11.20 -1.03
N GLN A 15 29.16 10.63 -1.27
CA GLN A 15 30.06 10.19 -0.22
C GLN A 15 30.45 11.47 0.52
N SER A 16 29.67 11.80 1.55
CA SER A 16 30.15 12.65 2.61
C SER A 16 31.40 11.95 3.15
N GLN A 17 32.37 12.73 3.62
CA GLN A 17 33.47 12.19 4.42
C GLN A 17 32.88 11.70 5.76
N GLY A 18 32.12 10.61 5.75
CA GLY A 18 31.57 9.98 6.94
C GLY A 18 32.70 9.46 7.83
N SER A 19 32.43 9.39 9.13
CA SER A 19 33.38 8.87 10.11
C SER A 19 33.80 7.44 9.76
N THR A 20 34.94 6.98 10.27
CA THR A 20 35.40 5.60 10.07
C THR A 20 34.33 4.59 10.52
N LEU A 21 33.65 4.88 11.63
CA LEU A 21 32.54 4.08 12.13
C LEU A 21 31.39 3.98 11.13
N GLU A 22 30.94 5.10 10.57
CA GLU A 22 29.84 5.13 9.59
C GLU A 22 30.15 4.24 8.37
N LYS A 23 31.39 4.30 7.86
CA LYS A 23 31.82 3.46 6.75
C LYS A 23 31.84 1.97 7.11
N ILE A 24 32.20 1.62 8.33
CA ILE A 24 32.18 0.22 8.81
C ILE A 24 30.74 -0.28 8.86
N LEU A 25 29.84 0.49 9.49
CA LEU A 25 28.44 0.10 9.66
C LEU A 25 27.71 -0.07 8.33
N LEU A 26 27.84 0.90 7.40
CA LEU A 26 27.19 0.85 6.08
C LEU A 26 27.72 -0.27 5.17
N ARG A 27 28.86 -0.90 5.51
CA ARG A 27 29.41 -2.07 4.79
C ARG A 27 29.08 -3.39 5.46
N SER A 28 28.41 -3.37 6.61
CA SER A 28 28.13 -4.56 7.39
C SER A 28 26.84 -5.23 6.93
N ASN A 29 26.92 -6.54 6.67
CA ASN A 29 25.76 -7.41 6.45
C ASN A 29 25.19 -7.98 7.77
N ASN A 30 25.76 -7.58 8.92
CA ASN A 30 25.29 -7.89 10.27
C ASN A 30 25.74 -6.78 11.23
N VAL A 31 24.96 -5.70 11.29
CA VAL A 31 25.31 -4.49 12.06
C VAL A 31 25.51 -4.79 13.55
N ILE A 32 24.70 -5.68 14.12
CA ILE A 32 24.79 -6.06 15.54
C ILE A 32 26.12 -6.75 15.84
N ALA A 33 26.52 -7.72 15.00
CA ALA A 33 27.80 -8.41 15.18
C ALA A 33 28.99 -7.46 15.01
N SER A 34 28.93 -6.55 14.05
CA SER A 34 29.97 -5.53 13.86
C SER A 34 30.09 -4.59 15.05
N LEU A 35 28.96 -4.09 15.59
CA LEU A 35 28.97 -3.26 16.79
C LEU A 35 29.54 -4.01 17.99
N LYS A 36 29.16 -5.28 18.17
CA LYS A 36 29.68 -6.14 19.24
C LYS A 36 31.21 -6.29 19.17
N ASP A 37 31.74 -6.53 17.97
CA ASP A 37 33.18 -6.65 17.75
C ASP A 37 33.92 -5.32 18.01
N LEU A 38 33.38 -4.20 17.52
CA LEU A 38 33.98 -2.88 17.74
C LEU A 38 34.02 -2.49 19.23
N VAL A 39 32.94 -2.78 19.95
CA VAL A 39 32.86 -2.53 21.41
C VAL A 39 33.86 -3.42 22.16
N ALA A 40 33.95 -4.72 21.84
CA ALA A 40 34.87 -5.64 22.50
C ALA A 40 36.35 -5.27 22.30
N ASN A 41 36.70 -4.65 21.17
CA ASN A 41 38.06 -4.25 20.83
C ASN A 41 38.37 -2.76 21.08
N ASN A 42 37.48 -2.01 21.75
CA ASN A 42 37.60 -0.56 22.01
C ASN A 42 37.91 0.25 20.73
N GLN A 43 37.24 -0.07 19.62
CA GLN A 43 37.46 0.57 18.31
C GLN A 43 36.45 1.69 18.00
N ILE A 44 35.58 2.05 18.96
CA ILE A 44 34.65 3.18 18.83
C ILE A 44 35.34 4.43 19.38
N THR A 45 35.57 5.41 18.50
CA THR A 45 36.27 6.65 18.86
C THR A 45 35.43 7.60 19.70
N GLU A 46 34.12 7.56 19.52
CA GLU A 46 33.12 8.34 20.23
C GLU A 46 32.88 7.74 21.63
N THR A 47 33.51 8.33 22.66
CA THR A 47 33.48 7.82 24.05
C THR A 47 32.06 7.60 24.56
N GLY A 48 31.15 8.56 24.32
CA GLY A 48 29.76 8.48 24.76
C GLY A 48 28.99 7.34 24.10
N LEU A 49 29.25 7.05 22.83
CA LEU A 49 28.65 5.91 22.13
C LEU A 49 29.09 4.60 22.78
N GLN A 50 30.41 4.46 23.00
CA GLN A 50 30.97 3.25 23.59
C GLN A 50 30.42 3.00 25.00
N GLU A 51 30.31 4.05 25.83
CA GLU A 51 29.74 3.96 27.17
C GLU A 51 28.26 3.57 27.16
N MET A 52 27.44 4.15 26.27
CA MET A 52 26.03 3.80 26.14
C MET A 52 25.84 2.32 25.74
N LEU A 53 26.60 1.85 24.74
CA LEU A 53 26.53 0.47 24.28
C LEU A 53 26.92 -0.52 25.39
N MET A 54 28.02 -0.25 26.10
CA MET A 54 28.48 -1.06 27.23
C MET A 54 27.49 -1.08 28.39
N ARG A 55 26.94 0.08 28.77
CA ARG A 55 25.97 0.19 29.87
C ARG A 55 24.67 -0.54 29.56
N SER A 56 24.22 -0.48 28.31
CA SER A 56 22.96 -1.08 27.89
C SER A 56 22.92 -2.61 27.97
N LYS A 57 24.11 -3.25 27.85
CA LYS A 57 24.29 -4.70 27.70
C LYS A 57 23.47 -5.34 26.57
N ASN A 58 22.97 -4.55 25.62
CA ASN A 58 22.11 -5.08 24.56
C ASN A 58 22.86 -6.05 23.64
N LEU A 59 24.14 -5.76 23.34
CA LEU A 59 25.00 -6.56 22.46
C LEU A 59 25.47 -7.89 23.10
N GLU A 60 25.21 -8.10 24.40
CA GLU A 60 25.44 -9.39 25.05
C GLU A 60 24.38 -10.43 24.64
N ASN A 61 23.19 -9.98 24.21
CA ASN A 61 22.13 -10.86 23.73
C ASN A 61 22.53 -11.55 22.42
N THR A 62 22.53 -12.89 22.42
CA THR A 62 22.94 -13.72 21.29
C THR A 62 21.87 -13.92 20.23
N ASN A 63 20.61 -13.56 20.52
CA ASN A 63 19.46 -13.83 19.65
C ASN A 63 18.99 -12.59 18.89
N LEU A 64 19.74 -11.48 18.94
CA LEU A 64 19.37 -10.29 18.19
C LEU A 64 19.32 -10.59 16.68
N PRO A 65 18.30 -10.09 15.98
CA PRO A 65 18.10 -10.41 14.58
C PRO A 65 19.25 -9.88 13.73
N LYS A 66 19.67 -10.70 12.77
CA LYS A 66 20.69 -10.33 11.78
C LYS A 66 20.08 -9.36 10.77
N GLY A 67 20.76 -8.25 10.53
CA GLY A 67 20.35 -7.26 9.55
C GLY A 67 21.47 -6.32 9.14
N ASP A 68 21.24 -5.61 8.05
CA ASP A 68 22.07 -4.47 7.66
C ASP A 68 21.53 -3.16 8.25
N VAL A 69 22.20 -2.06 7.94
CA VAL A 69 21.84 -0.73 8.41
C VAL A 69 21.95 0.27 7.27
N HIS A 70 21.03 1.23 7.25
CA HIS A 70 21.10 2.39 6.38
C HIS A 70 20.90 3.69 7.18
N LYS A 71 21.30 4.81 6.58
CA LYS A 71 20.88 6.13 7.06
C LYS A 71 19.67 6.57 6.27
N LEU A 72 18.64 7.03 6.97
CA LEU A 72 17.43 7.58 6.36
C LEU A 72 17.76 8.91 5.70
N ASP A 73 17.40 9.07 4.43
CA ASP A 73 17.67 10.31 3.68
C ASP A 73 16.95 11.53 4.27
N ARG A 74 15.72 11.33 4.77
CA ARG A 74 14.87 12.40 5.34
C ARG A 74 15.39 12.95 6.66
N THR A 75 15.85 12.07 7.56
CA THR A 75 16.19 12.44 8.94
C THR A 75 17.68 12.30 9.25
N GLY A 76 18.47 11.60 8.43
CA GLY A 76 19.85 11.23 8.70
C GLY A 76 20.03 10.23 9.86
N ARG A 77 18.93 9.66 10.37
CA ARG A 77 18.91 8.68 11.45
C ARG A 77 19.34 7.31 10.93
N TRP A 78 19.99 6.55 11.80
CA TRP A 78 20.27 5.14 11.59
C TRP A 78 18.99 4.32 11.68
N TRP A 79 18.84 3.40 10.73
CA TRP A 79 17.75 2.43 10.69
C TRP A 79 18.31 1.04 10.39
N PHE A 80 18.02 0.09 11.28
CA PHE A 80 18.35 -1.30 11.11
C PHE A 80 17.27 -2.01 10.29
N ASN A 81 17.71 -2.70 9.25
CA ASN A 81 16.84 -3.51 8.39
C ASN A 81 17.06 -4.99 8.71
N ALA A 82 16.13 -5.55 9.49
CA ALA A 82 16.14 -6.93 9.93
C ALA A 82 14.72 -7.46 10.04
N ASN A 83 14.53 -8.78 9.87
CA ASN A 83 13.26 -9.41 10.19
C ASN A 83 13.07 -9.44 11.71
N THR A 84 12.05 -8.75 12.19
CA THR A 84 11.72 -8.62 13.62
C THR A 84 10.36 -9.22 13.97
N LEU A 85 9.71 -9.92 13.04
CA LEU A 85 8.35 -10.43 13.22
C LEU A 85 8.26 -11.48 14.35
N GLU A 86 9.27 -12.34 14.46
CA GLU A 86 9.31 -13.44 15.42
C GLU A 86 10.15 -13.15 16.67
N CYS A 87 10.67 -11.92 16.81
CA CYS A 87 11.47 -11.56 17.98
C CYS A 87 10.63 -11.55 19.26
N ALA A 88 11.16 -12.12 20.34
CA ALA A 88 10.58 -11.94 21.66
C ALA A 88 10.64 -10.46 22.08
N ALA A 89 9.75 -10.04 22.98
CA ALA A 89 9.65 -8.65 23.42
C ALA A 89 11.00 -8.06 23.89
N GLU A 90 11.77 -8.81 24.68
CA GLU A 90 13.08 -8.36 25.19
C GLU A 90 14.14 -8.24 24.10
N GLU A 91 14.13 -9.14 23.10
CA GLU A 91 15.05 -9.12 21.96
C GLU A 91 14.75 -7.91 21.07
N TYR A 92 13.46 -7.65 20.85
CA TYR A 92 13.02 -6.47 20.12
C TYR A 92 13.39 -5.17 20.83
N ASP A 93 13.16 -5.08 22.14
CA ASP A 93 13.50 -3.90 22.94
C ASP A 93 15.01 -3.62 22.90
N ALA A 94 15.84 -4.67 23.00
CA ALA A 94 17.30 -4.54 22.90
C ALA A 94 17.76 -4.13 21.48
N PHE A 95 17.09 -4.64 20.44
CA PHE A 95 17.34 -4.24 19.05
C PHE A 95 17.04 -2.76 18.83
N ILE A 96 15.85 -2.30 19.23
CA ILE A 96 15.41 -0.90 19.10
C ILE A 96 16.26 0.04 19.96
N ALA A 97 16.63 -0.38 21.16
CA ALA A 97 17.55 0.38 22.00
C ALA A 97 18.92 0.57 21.34
N THR A 98 19.45 -0.46 20.67
CA THR A 98 20.74 -0.37 19.98
C THR A 98 20.69 0.60 18.80
N GLU A 99 19.60 0.60 18.03
CA GLU A 99 19.35 1.61 16.99
C GLU A 99 19.27 3.02 17.59
N ALA A 100 18.49 3.19 18.66
CA ALA A 100 18.32 4.48 19.33
C ALA A 100 19.63 5.01 19.93
N ILE A 101 20.50 4.15 20.48
CA ILE A 101 21.82 4.56 20.99
C ILE A 101 22.66 5.21 19.90
N LEU A 102 22.66 4.67 18.66
CA LEU A 102 23.38 5.30 17.55
C LEU A 102 22.81 6.69 17.21
N ASN A 103 21.48 6.82 17.21
CA ASN A 103 20.80 8.08 16.91
C ASN A 103 21.04 9.13 18.00
N ILE A 104 20.90 8.75 19.27
CA ILE A 104 21.15 9.61 20.43
C ILE A 104 22.61 10.04 20.45
N SER A 105 23.56 9.14 20.15
CA SER A 105 24.97 9.50 20.09
C SER A 105 25.25 10.60 19.08
N GLN A 106 24.57 10.59 17.91
CA GLN A 106 24.73 11.67 16.93
C GLN A 106 24.26 13.01 17.49
N ASP A 107 23.18 13.02 18.25
CA ASP A 107 22.65 14.24 18.88
C ASP A 107 23.56 14.73 20.01
N VAL A 108 24.10 13.82 20.82
CA VAL A 108 25.06 14.13 21.89
C VAL A 108 26.32 14.79 21.30
N GLU A 109 26.88 14.23 20.22
CA GLU A 109 28.05 14.83 19.56
C GLU A 109 27.75 16.25 19.03
N ALA A 110 26.54 16.50 18.52
CA ALA A 110 26.12 17.83 18.10
C ALA A 110 26.01 18.82 19.27
N LEU A 111 25.60 18.35 20.46
CA LEU A 111 25.45 19.17 21.67
C LEU A 111 26.78 19.48 22.36
N LYS A 112 27.82 18.65 22.21
CA LYS A 112 29.13 18.85 22.86
C LYS A 112 29.73 20.24 22.65
N ASN A 113 29.53 20.81 21.46
CA ASN A 113 30.02 22.15 21.14
C ASN A 113 29.35 23.27 21.94
N THR A 114 28.10 23.06 22.36
CA THR A 114 27.28 24.07 23.08
C THR A 114 27.19 23.80 24.58
N HIS A 115 27.47 22.56 25.02
CA HIS A 115 27.36 22.09 26.40
C HIS A 115 28.66 21.42 26.87
N ALA A 116 29.81 22.05 26.59
CA ALA A 116 31.15 21.46 26.80
C ALA A 116 31.48 21.09 28.26
N SER A 117 30.73 21.59 29.24
CA SER A 117 30.90 21.27 30.67
C SER A 117 30.07 20.06 31.15
N GLU A 118 29.17 19.54 30.32
CA GLU A 118 28.32 18.39 30.66
C GLU A 118 29.03 17.07 30.31
N THR A 119 28.83 16.06 31.15
CA THR A 119 29.24 14.67 30.87
C THR A 119 28.39 14.07 29.75
N ASP A 120 28.91 13.05 29.05
CA ASP A 120 28.16 12.36 27.98
C ASP A 120 26.78 11.85 28.47
N LEU A 121 26.67 11.34 29.71
CA LEU A 121 25.39 10.93 30.28
C LEU A 121 24.43 12.10 30.54
N GLN A 122 24.93 13.27 30.95
CA GLN A 122 24.09 14.47 31.10
C GLN A 122 23.58 14.92 29.73
N LEU A 123 24.44 14.93 28.71
CA LEU A 123 24.05 15.25 27.33
C LEU A 123 22.98 14.30 26.80
N VAL A 124 23.08 12.99 27.08
CA VAL A 124 22.04 12.02 26.71
C VAL A 124 20.69 12.39 27.36
N ARG A 125 20.67 12.74 28.65
CA ARG A 125 19.45 13.18 29.33
C ARG A 125 18.91 14.49 28.74
N THR A 126 19.79 15.41 28.39
CA THR A 126 19.46 16.67 27.69
C THR A 126 18.85 16.41 26.31
N THR A 127 19.40 15.49 25.51
CA THR A 127 18.83 15.08 24.22
C THR A 127 17.41 14.55 24.39
N LEU A 128 17.19 13.65 25.36
CA LEU A 128 15.86 13.06 25.60
C LEU A 128 14.85 14.06 26.16
N SER A 129 15.29 15.07 26.92
CA SER A 129 14.41 16.11 27.45
C SER A 129 13.90 17.08 26.37
N GLN A 130 14.65 17.22 25.28
CA GLN A 130 14.32 18.10 24.16
C GLN A 130 13.38 17.48 23.11
N VAL A 131 12.97 16.21 23.27
CA VAL A 131 12.17 15.47 22.26
C VAL A 131 10.87 16.19 21.87
N ALA A 132 10.16 16.79 22.83
CA ALA A 132 8.93 17.55 22.56
C ALA A 132 9.16 18.80 21.69
N SER A 133 10.42 19.27 21.64
CA SER A 133 10.83 20.48 20.94
C SER A 133 11.48 20.20 19.58
N ILE A 134 11.79 18.94 19.24
CA ILE A 134 12.43 18.57 17.97
C ILE A 134 11.62 19.07 16.77
N MET A 135 12.29 19.72 15.82
CA MET A 135 11.68 20.18 14.59
C MET A 135 12.00 19.24 13.42
N PRO A 136 11.08 19.07 12.46
CA PRO A 136 11.36 18.38 11.20
C PRO A 136 12.54 19.03 10.46
N LYS A 137 13.38 18.23 9.79
CA LYS A 137 14.44 18.75 8.92
C LYS A 137 13.83 19.54 7.76
N SER A 138 14.08 20.84 7.72
CA SER A 138 13.32 21.78 6.86
C SER A 138 13.86 21.95 5.45
N SER A 139 15.09 21.51 5.15
CA SER A 139 15.81 21.86 3.92
C SER A 139 15.14 21.38 2.62
N SER A 140 14.25 20.39 2.69
CA SER A 140 13.64 19.76 1.52
C SER A 140 12.14 19.48 1.66
N LEU A 141 11.46 19.98 2.71
CA LEU A 141 10.07 19.63 2.99
C LEU A 141 9.13 19.92 1.81
N THR A 142 9.22 21.14 1.25
CA THR A 142 8.40 21.54 0.10
C THR A 142 8.76 20.77 -1.16
N GLU A 143 10.05 20.48 -1.38
CA GLU A 143 10.53 19.72 -2.53
C GLU A 143 10.04 18.26 -2.50
N GLN A 144 9.92 17.67 -1.31
CA GLN A 144 9.39 16.31 -1.11
C GLN A 144 7.86 16.25 -1.30
N VAL A 145 7.14 17.30 -0.89
CA VAL A 145 5.67 17.38 -1.04
C VAL A 145 5.25 17.73 -2.47
N ALA A 146 6.01 18.58 -3.15
CA ALA A 146 5.63 19.16 -4.43
C ALA A 146 5.21 18.11 -5.49
N PRO A 147 5.95 17.00 -5.71
CA PRO A 147 5.57 15.97 -6.68
C PRO A 147 4.19 15.35 -6.40
N PHE A 148 3.84 15.19 -5.12
CA PHE A 148 2.59 14.57 -4.69
C PHE A 148 1.46 15.57 -4.45
N SER A 149 1.70 16.88 -4.60
CA SER A 149 0.67 17.90 -4.28
C SER A 149 -0.55 17.87 -5.21
N GLY A 150 -0.37 17.44 -6.46
CA GLY A 150 -1.43 17.48 -7.49
C GLY A 150 -1.98 18.89 -7.76
N GLY A 151 -1.25 19.94 -7.38
CA GLY A 151 -1.73 21.33 -7.46
C GLY A 151 -2.90 21.65 -6.52
N ALA A 152 -3.13 20.84 -5.50
CA ALA A 152 -4.24 21.02 -4.57
C ALA A 152 -4.08 22.23 -3.65
N ASP A 153 -5.22 22.72 -3.16
CA ASP A 153 -5.27 23.76 -2.12
C ASP A 153 -4.57 23.25 -0.84
N GLY A 154 -3.70 24.08 -0.24
CA GLY A 154 -2.94 23.72 0.96
C GLY A 154 -3.80 23.35 2.19
N SER A 155 -5.07 23.75 2.21
CA SER A 155 -6.04 23.45 3.28
C SER A 155 -6.88 22.19 3.02
N SER A 156 -6.75 21.58 1.83
CA SER A 156 -7.51 20.40 1.43
C SER A 156 -7.17 19.16 2.26
N ASP A 157 -8.07 18.16 2.25
CA ASP A 157 -7.88 16.86 2.91
C ASP A 157 -6.55 16.22 2.47
N TRP A 158 -6.36 16.12 1.15
CA TRP A 158 -5.14 15.59 0.55
C TRP A 158 -3.87 16.27 1.09
N MET A 159 -3.84 17.61 1.08
CA MET A 159 -2.65 18.35 1.50
C MET A 159 -2.41 18.24 3.00
N LYS A 160 -3.45 18.20 3.84
CA LYS A 160 -3.28 18.01 5.30
C LYS A 160 -2.67 16.66 5.63
N ARG A 161 -3.12 15.58 4.98
CA ARG A 161 -2.53 14.23 5.15
C ARG A 161 -1.07 14.20 4.72
N LEU A 162 -0.80 14.75 3.53
CA LEU A 162 0.55 14.77 2.95
C LEU A 162 1.53 15.57 3.80
N TRP A 163 1.15 16.78 4.24
CA TRP A 163 1.98 17.60 5.12
C TRP A 163 2.20 16.95 6.47
N PHE A 164 1.16 16.39 7.09
CA PHE A 164 1.29 15.72 8.38
C PHE A 164 2.28 14.55 8.31
N ALA A 165 2.08 13.63 7.36
CA ALA A 165 3.00 12.52 7.14
C ALA A 165 4.42 13.03 6.84
N ASN A 166 4.56 14.04 5.99
CA ASN A 166 5.86 14.61 5.63
C ASN A 166 6.59 15.23 6.84
N TYR A 167 5.87 15.88 7.77
CA TYR A 167 6.48 16.40 8.99
C TYR A 167 6.95 15.29 9.93
N VAL A 168 6.14 14.25 10.14
CA VAL A 168 6.51 13.11 10.99
C VAL A 168 7.73 12.39 10.40
N GLU A 169 7.73 12.10 9.09
CA GLU A 169 8.84 11.41 8.40
C GLU A 169 10.14 12.22 8.32
N ASN A 170 10.08 13.55 8.44
CA ASN A 170 11.27 14.41 8.50
C ASN A 170 11.68 14.76 9.94
N THR A 171 10.97 14.26 10.95
CA THR A 171 11.33 14.50 12.35
C THR A 171 12.37 13.48 12.79
N PRO A 172 13.55 13.92 13.24
CA PRO A 172 14.63 13.02 13.63
C PRO A 172 14.38 12.47 15.05
N PHE A 173 13.34 11.65 15.24
CA PHE A 173 13.12 10.96 16.52
C PHE A 173 14.30 10.03 16.86
N PRO A 174 14.72 9.94 18.14
CA PRO A 174 15.77 9.03 18.55
C PRO A 174 15.41 7.55 18.35
N PHE A 175 14.16 7.20 18.68
CA PHE A 175 13.58 5.89 18.43
C PHE A 175 12.79 5.92 17.12
N ARG A 176 12.80 4.81 16.37
CA ARG A 176 12.00 4.68 15.15
C ARG A 176 10.52 4.95 15.40
N MET A 177 9.92 5.69 14.46
CA MET A 177 8.51 6.05 14.50
C MET A 177 7.71 5.08 13.61
N VAL A 178 7.12 4.05 14.22
CA VAL A 178 6.17 3.16 13.53
C VAL A 178 4.77 3.61 13.93
N TYR A 179 4.02 4.11 12.96
CA TYR A 179 2.72 4.73 13.20
C TYR A 179 1.72 4.50 12.08
N ASN A 180 0.45 4.65 12.43
CA ASN A 180 -0.68 4.83 11.52
C ASN A 180 -1.42 6.11 11.91
N PHE A 181 -2.20 6.67 11.00
CA PHE A 181 -3.09 7.76 11.33
C PHE A 181 -4.36 7.72 10.49
N SER A 182 -5.42 8.29 11.04
CA SER A 182 -6.69 8.58 10.37
C SER A 182 -6.97 10.06 10.48
N TYR A 183 -7.58 10.64 9.44
CA TYR A 183 -7.95 12.04 9.43
C TYR A 183 -9.39 12.19 8.96
N ASN A 184 -10.16 12.99 9.69
CA ASN A 184 -11.51 13.38 9.34
C ASN A 184 -11.49 14.83 8.85
N PRO A 185 -11.70 15.09 7.54
CA PRO A 185 -11.68 16.46 7.02
C PRO A 185 -12.91 17.28 7.44
N GLN A 186 -14.04 16.65 7.77
CA GLN A 186 -15.28 17.35 8.13
C GLN A 186 -15.24 17.89 9.56
N LEU A 187 -14.68 17.13 10.49
CA LEU A 187 -14.50 17.54 11.89
C LEU A 187 -13.12 18.15 12.16
N ASP A 188 -12.21 18.05 11.19
CA ASP A 188 -10.81 18.45 11.27
C ASP A 188 -10.08 17.79 12.47
N ILE A 189 -10.23 16.47 12.55
CA ILE A 189 -9.70 15.62 13.63
C ILE A 189 -8.70 14.62 13.06
N LEU A 190 -7.52 14.54 13.66
CA LEU A 190 -6.53 13.51 13.35
C LEU A 190 -6.39 12.54 14.52
N VAL A 191 -6.43 11.23 14.26
CA VAL A 191 -6.09 10.19 15.22
C VAL A 191 -4.75 9.58 14.82
N PHE A 192 -3.75 9.63 15.70
CA PHE A 192 -2.40 9.14 15.48
C PHE A 192 -2.11 7.98 16.44
N GLU A 193 -1.62 6.88 15.91
CA GLU A 193 -1.29 5.68 16.69
C GLU A 193 0.16 5.30 16.48
N PHE A 194 0.90 5.07 17.57
CA PHE A 194 2.32 4.70 17.50
C PHE A 194 2.72 3.72 18.61
N PHE A 195 3.89 3.09 18.44
CA PHE A 195 4.45 2.23 19.48
C PHE A 195 5.29 2.99 20.49
N VAL A 196 4.98 2.78 21.77
CA VAL A 196 5.72 3.31 22.92
C VAL A 196 6.91 2.42 23.21
N ALA A 197 8.09 3.03 23.35
CA ALA A 197 9.30 2.33 23.78
C ALA A 197 9.17 1.86 25.23
N ARG A 198 9.35 0.55 25.47
CA ARG A 198 9.31 -0.06 26.80
C ARG A 198 10.50 0.39 27.68
N PRO A 199 10.42 0.25 29.02
CA PRO A 199 11.50 0.64 29.93
C PRO A 199 12.87 0.05 29.54
N ARG A 200 12.90 -1.22 29.13
CA ARG A 200 14.14 -1.92 28.75
C ARG A 200 14.88 -1.24 27.60
N CYS A 201 14.18 -0.48 26.76
CA CYS A 201 14.78 0.28 25.67
C CYS A 201 15.73 1.39 26.16
N PHE A 202 15.61 1.81 27.41
CA PHE A 202 16.36 2.89 28.04
C PHE A 202 17.53 2.40 28.92
N SER A 203 17.93 1.13 28.79
CA SER A 203 19.02 0.54 29.59
C SER A 203 20.37 1.24 29.44
N PHE A 204 20.57 2.02 28.36
CA PHE A 204 21.74 2.85 28.16
C PHE A 204 21.82 4.07 29.10
N LEU A 205 20.69 4.46 29.74
CA LEU A 205 20.66 5.52 30.74
C LEU A 205 21.15 5.01 32.09
N SER A 206 20.52 3.94 32.57
CA SER A 206 20.75 3.38 33.91
C SER A 206 20.39 1.89 33.93
N ALA A 207 21.05 1.14 34.80
CA ALA A 207 20.69 -0.25 35.11
C ALA A 207 19.47 -0.34 36.04
N GLU A 208 19.09 0.76 36.70
CA GLU A 208 17.95 0.79 37.61
C GLU A 208 16.63 0.80 36.83
N LYS A 209 15.76 -0.17 37.13
CA LYS A 209 14.46 -0.33 36.46
C LYS A 209 13.53 0.88 36.67
N SER A 210 13.56 1.50 37.85
CA SER A 210 12.79 2.72 38.17
C SER A 210 13.17 3.90 37.26
N GLU A 211 14.47 4.11 37.01
CA GLU A 211 14.93 5.16 36.10
C GLU A 211 14.56 4.87 34.65
N GLN A 212 14.64 3.60 34.22
CA GLN A 212 14.20 3.17 32.89
C GLN A 212 12.70 3.43 32.67
N ILE A 213 11.88 3.14 33.69
CA ILE A 213 10.43 3.39 33.67
C ILE A 213 10.14 4.90 33.57
N ALA A 214 10.83 5.72 34.38
CA ALA A 214 10.69 7.18 34.32
C ALA A 214 11.05 7.74 32.93
N ALA A 215 12.20 7.34 32.38
CA ALA A 215 12.66 7.78 31.07
C ALA A 215 11.69 7.37 29.93
N ALA A 216 11.20 6.13 29.96
CA ALA A 216 10.25 5.63 28.97
C ALA A 216 8.92 6.41 28.99
N ARG A 217 8.37 6.67 30.17
CA ARG A 217 7.14 7.48 30.32
C ARG A 217 7.34 8.91 29.83
N ALA A 218 8.44 9.54 30.25
CA ALA A 218 8.79 10.90 29.83
C ALA A 218 8.96 11.01 28.31
N TYR A 219 9.64 10.03 27.70
CA TYR A 219 9.81 9.95 26.25
C TYR A 219 8.48 9.78 25.52
N ALA A 220 7.57 8.93 26.02
CA ALA A 220 6.25 8.73 25.43
C ALA A 220 5.42 10.02 25.42
N LEU A 221 5.40 10.75 26.54
CA LEU A 221 4.74 12.06 26.64
C LEU A 221 5.35 13.08 25.67
N ARG A 222 6.68 13.20 25.66
CA ARG A 222 7.39 14.16 24.81
C ARG A 222 7.18 13.89 23.32
N THR A 223 7.23 12.62 22.93
CA THR A 223 6.97 12.18 21.55
C THR A 223 5.55 12.53 21.13
N SER A 224 4.57 12.23 21.99
CA SER A 224 3.16 12.57 21.75
C SER A 224 2.98 14.08 21.56
N LEU A 225 3.55 14.90 22.45
CA LEU A 225 3.44 16.36 22.34
C LEU A 225 4.18 16.92 21.12
N CYS A 226 5.28 16.29 20.69
CA CYS A 226 5.99 16.65 19.47
C CYS A 226 5.10 16.46 18.23
N VAL A 227 4.46 15.29 18.11
CA VAL A 227 3.52 14.97 17.01
C VAL A 227 2.28 15.87 17.07
N ALA A 228 1.72 16.09 18.27
CA ALA A 228 0.57 16.97 18.45
C ALA A 228 0.84 18.39 17.95
N ARG A 229 2.05 18.90 18.23
CA ARG A 229 2.49 20.20 17.75
C ARG A 229 2.57 20.25 16.23
N MET A 230 3.04 19.20 15.56
CA MET A 230 3.04 19.15 14.08
C MET A 230 1.63 19.20 13.51
N ALA A 231 0.70 18.42 14.07
CA ALA A 231 -0.69 18.40 13.63
C ALA A 231 -1.36 19.78 13.84
N LEU A 232 -1.33 20.29 15.08
CA LEU A 232 -2.05 21.50 15.47
C LEU A 232 -1.39 22.77 14.92
N GLN A 233 -0.07 22.91 15.10
CA GLN A 233 0.61 24.17 14.81
C GLN A 233 1.18 24.23 13.39
N SER A 234 1.71 23.13 12.84
CA SER A 234 2.28 23.11 11.49
C SER A 234 1.23 22.83 10.41
N CYS A 235 0.37 21.81 10.62
CA CYS A 235 -0.66 21.44 9.65
C CYS A 235 -1.98 22.20 9.83
N LYS A 236 -2.14 22.92 10.96
CA LYS A 236 -3.37 23.66 11.30
C LYS A 236 -4.60 22.75 11.36
N ILE A 237 -4.42 21.53 11.84
CA ILE A 237 -5.51 20.61 12.18
C ILE A 237 -6.08 21.05 13.53
N SER A 238 -7.41 21.09 13.66
CA SER A 238 -8.06 21.69 14.84
C SER A 238 -7.94 20.84 16.12
N ARG A 239 -7.90 19.51 15.98
CA ARG A 239 -7.84 18.57 17.11
C ARG A 239 -7.08 17.31 16.73
N VAL A 240 -6.30 16.77 17.66
CA VAL A 240 -5.53 15.54 17.47
C VAL A 240 -5.67 14.61 18.66
N CYS A 241 -6.03 13.35 18.42
CA CYS A 241 -5.95 12.29 19.39
C CYS A 241 -4.67 11.47 19.15
N ILE A 242 -3.89 11.23 20.19
CA ILE A 242 -2.66 10.43 20.12
C ILE A 242 -2.84 9.22 21.02
N ASN A 243 -2.72 8.03 20.45
CA ASN A 243 -2.76 6.76 21.17
C ASN A 243 -1.39 6.07 21.06
N GLY A 244 -0.83 5.68 22.20
CA GLY A 244 0.39 4.88 22.27
C GLY A 244 0.06 3.46 22.70
N SER A 245 0.52 2.46 21.94
CA SER A 245 0.41 1.04 22.27
C SER A 245 1.79 0.41 22.44
N LEU A 246 1.84 -0.82 22.98
CA LEU A 246 3.07 -1.60 23.04
C LEU A 246 3.13 -2.53 21.83
N ARG A 247 4.32 -2.69 21.23
CA ARG A 247 4.46 -3.57 20.07
C ARG A 247 4.07 -5.02 20.44
N GLY A 248 3.22 -5.62 19.61
CA GLY A 248 2.72 -6.98 19.79
C GLY A 248 1.51 -7.07 20.72
N GLU A 249 0.93 -5.93 21.11
CA GLU A 249 -0.21 -5.85 22.01
C GLU A 249 -1.21 -4.81 21.49
N ASP A 250 -2.50 -5.13 21.53
CA ASP A 250 -3.56 -4.21 21.07
C ASP A 250 -3.97 -3.18 22.14
N ARG A 251 -3.41 -3.28 23.35
CA ARG A 251 -3.75 -2.39 24.46
C ARG A 251 -3.12 -1.01 24.28
N ILE A 252 -3.94 0.03 24.46
CA ILE A 252 -3.50 1.41 24.53
C ILE A 252 -3.01 1.70 25.96
N VAL A 253 -1.80 2.26 26.09
CA VAL A 253 -1.15 2.54 27.38
C VAL A 253 -1.04 4.03 27.70
N ILE A 254 -1.21 4.88 26.68
CA ILE A 254 -1.32 6.33 26.81
C ILE A 254 -2.27 6.85 25.74
N SER A 255 -3.17 7.75 26.11
CA SER A 255 -4.04 8.44 25.15
C SER A 255 -4.14 9.93 25.48
N MET A 256 -4.03 10.78 24.46
CA MET A 256 -4.09 12.24 24.62
C MET A 256 -5.06 12.85 23.62
N ASP A 257 -6.00 13.68 24.08
CA ASP A 257 -6.95 14.41 23.23
C ASP A 257 -6.63 15.91 23.27
N LEU A 258 -5.98 16.40 22.21
CA LEU A 258 -5.30 17.68 22.20
C LEU A 258 -5.92 18.65 21.19
N ASN A 259 -6.19 19.85 21.66
CA ASN A 259 -6.33 21.06 20.86
C ASN A 259 -5.22 22.05 21.25
N GLU A 260 -5.17 23.22 20.61
CA GLU A 260 -4.14 24.25 20.92
C GLU A 260 -4.10 24.64 22.40
N ALA A 261 -5.25 24.71 23.08
CA ALA A 261 -5.30 25.05 24.51
C ALA A 261 -4.74 23.93 25.40
N ALA A 262 -5.06 22.66 25.10
CA ALA A 262 -4.50 21.51 25.81
C ALA A 262 -3.00 21.35 25.55
N LEU A 263 -2.57 21.54 24.30
CA LEU A 263 -1.16 21.54 23.93
C LEU A 263 -0.40 22.62 24.71
N ALA A 264 -0.92 23.84 24.78
CA ALA A 264 -0.28 24.94 25.51
C ALA A 264 -0.13 24.67 27.01
N ARG A 265 -1.08 23.94 27.63
CA ARG A 265 -0.98 23.53 29.05
C ARG A 265 0.06 22.43 29.28
N LEU A 266 0.11 21.44 28.38
CA LEU A 266 0.93 20.24 28.55
C LEU A 266 2.37 20.42 28.06
N LEU A 267 2.62 21.24 27.04
CA LEU A 267 3.97 21.43 26.47
C LEU A 267 5.01 21.89 27.51
N PRO A 268 4.71 22.82 28.46
CA PRO A 268 5.65 23.17 29.54
C PRO A 268 6.00 22.00 30.46
N THR A 269 5.07 21.05 30.67
CA THR A 269 5.33 19.88 31.51
C THR A 269 6.37 18.94 30.89
N ALA A 270 6.45 18.90 29.55
CA ALA A 270 7.41 18.09 28.82
C ALA A 270 8.88 18.53 29.05
N ALA A 271 9.09 19.83 29.29
CA ALA A 271 10.38 20.44 29.59
C ALA A 271 10.76 20.36 31.08
N ASN A 272 9.84 19.97 31.97
CA ASN A 272 10.11 19.85 33.40
C ASN A 272 10.93 18.58 33.68
N THR A 273 12.17 18.72 34.15
CA THR A 273 13.06 17.58 34.45
C THR A 273 12.55 16.66 35.56
N GLN A 274 11.56 17.09 36.35
CA GLN A 274 10.92 16.22 37.33
C GLN A 274 10.21 15.02 36.69
N ILE A 275 9.77 15.11 35.43
CA ILE A 275 9.13 13.98 34.74
C ILE A 275 10.13 12.86 34.40
N ASP A 276 11.42 13.16 34.37
CA ASP A 276 12.50 12.18 34.20
C ASP A 276 12.77 11.40 35.51
N SER A 277 12.03 11.73 36.56
CA SER A 277 11.96 10.98 37.81
C SER A 277 10.58 10.32 37.95
N ASN A 278 10.09 10.09 39.16
CA ASN A 278 8.82 9.39 39.37
C ASN A 278 7.56 10.26 39.24
N SER A 279 7.69 11.55 38.88
CA SER A 279 6.53 12.42 38.66
C SER A 279 5.98 12.30 37.24
N PHE A 280 4.67 12.47 37.07
CA PHE A 280 4.02 12.48 35.77
C PHE A 280 2.83 13.45 35.79
N PRO A 281 2.58 14.25 34.74
CA PRO A 281 1.53 15.25 34.76
C PRO A 281 0.12 14.61 34.81
N GLN A 282 -0.82 15.35 35.39
CA GLN A 282 -2.24 15.08 35.30
C GLN A 282 -2.90 16.23 34.53
N ASP A 283 -3.66 15.91 33.49
CA ASP A 283 -4.47 16.88 32.74
C ASP A 283 -5.72 16.16 32.22
N PRO A 284 -6.89 16.82 32.12
CA PRO A 284 -8.09 16.22 31.54
C PRO A 284 -7.92 15.71 30.10
N ALA A 285 -6.93 16.22 29.36
CA ALA A 285 -6.59 15.80 28.01
C ALA A 285 -5.62 14.59 27.95
N LEU A 286 -5.23 14.02 29.10
CA LEU A 286 -4.24 12.93 29.20
C LEU A 286 -4.82 11.76 30.01
N ARG A 287 -4.91 10.60 29.38
CA ARG A 287 -5.26 9.32 30.02
C ARG A 287 -4.02 8.45 30.13
N VAL A 288 -3.63 8.18 31.37
CA VAL A 288 -2.60 7.22 31.75
C VAL A 288 -3.01 6.53 33.05
N SER A 289 -2.60 5.29 33.20
CA SER A 289 -2.70 4.54 34.45
C SER A 289 -1.35 3.85 34.69
N PHE A 290 -1.02 3.54 35.95
CA PHE A 290 0.25 2.91 36.29
C PHE A 290 0.05 1.61 37.05
N ASP A 291 0.96 0.65 36.85
CA ASP A 291 1.06 -0.57 37.62
C ASP A 291 1.78 -0.36 38.96
N THR A 292 2.00 -1.45 39.70
CA THR A 292 2.69 -1.41 41.01
C THR A 292 4.16 -0.99 40.90
N GLU A 293 4.79 -1.14 39.73
CA GLU A 293 6.16 -0.73 39.47
C GLU A 293 6.23 0.71 38.91
N GLY A 294 5.09 1.32 38.61
CA GLY A 294 4.97 2.67 38.05
C GLY A 294 5.02 2.71 36.52
N TRP A 295 5.03 1.56 35.83
CA TRP A 295 4.94 1.50 34.37
C TRP A 295 3.49 1.64 33.89
N PHE A 296 3.27 1.98 32.62
CA PHE A 296 1.91 2.16 32.09
C PHE A 296 1.07 0.89 32.15
N ASN A 297 -0.17 1.05 32.58
CA ASN A 297 -1.25 0.08 32.44
C ASN A 297 -2.16 0.45 31.25
N GLU A 298 -3.04 -0.46 30.88
CA GLU A 298 -4.04 -0.22 29.83
C GLU A 298 -4.99 0.93 30.22
N VAL A 299 -5.36 1.72 29.21
CA VAL A 299 -6.34 2.82 29.31
C VAL A 299 -7.28 2.80 28.12
N GLU A 300 -8.54 3.17 28.33
CA GLU A 300 -9.48 3.39 27.23
C GLU A 300 -9.07 4.66 26.46
N PRO A 301 -8.84 4.60 25.14
CA PRO A 301 -8.46 5.76 24.36
C PRO A 301 -9.58 6.83 24.31
N PHE A 302 -9.22 8.09 24.10
CA PHE A 302 -10.21 9.15 23.90
C PHE A 302 -10.98 8.98 22.58
N MET A 303 -10.28 8.51 21.55
CA MET A 303 -10.82 8.24 20.22
C MET A 303 -10.12 7.02 19.65
N LYS A 304 -10.86 6.19 18.92
CA LYS A 304 -10.31 5.10 18.12
C LYS A 304 -10.38 5.47 16.65
N PRO A 305 -9.42 5.01 15.81
CA PRO A 305 -9.54 5.14 14.37
C PRO A 305 -10.85 4.54 13.82
N THR A 306 -11.40 3.53 14.50
CA THR A 306 -12.64 2.85 14.13
C THR A 306 -13.91 3.53 14.63
N ASP A 307 -13.82 4.62 15.39
CA ASP A 307 -15.01 5.36 15.79
C ASP A 307 -15.71 5.94 14.53
N GLU A 308 -17.00 5.69 14.35
CA GLU A 308 -17.75 6.10 13.14
C GLU A 308 -17.69 7.61 12.87
N TRP A 309 -17.61 8.43 13.92
CA TRP A 309 -17.49 9.88 13.78
C TRP A 309 -16.05 10.34 13.49
N VAL A 310 -15.04 9.49 13.72
CA VAL A 310 -13.65 9.72 13.29
C VAL A 310 -13.47 9.26 11.85
N SER A 311 -13.88 8.04 11.53
CA SER A 311 -13.69 7.44 10.21
C SER A 311 -15.01 6.93 9.64
N PRO A 312 -15.93 7.82 9.21
CA PRO A 312 -17.23 7.39 8.69
C PRO A 312 -17.09 6.30 7.62
N ARG A 313 -17.83 5.21 7.77
CA ARG A 313 -17.75 4.06 6.83
C ARG A 313 -18.05 4.46 5.40
N SER A 314 -18.86 5.50 5.21
CA SER A 314 -19.17 6.06 3.89
C SER A 314 -17.94 6.57 3.13
N PHE A 315 -16.84 6.95 3.80
CA PHE A 315 -15.60 7.35 3.13
C PHE A 315 -14.83 6.17 2.52
N PHE A 316 -15.05 4.97 3.05
CA PHE A 316 -14.36 3.74 2.66
C PHE A 316 -15.27 2.78 1.88
N GLU A 317 -16.50 3.19 1.60
CA GLU A 317 -17.42 2.43 0.77
C GLU A 317 -16.88 2.35 -0.66
N VAL A 318 -17.03 1.19 -1.30
CA VAL A 318 -16.62 1.03 -2.71
C VAL A 318 -17.47 1.93 -3.61
N PRO A 319 -16.91 2.51 -4.68
CA PRO A 319 -17.60 3.56 -5.45
C PRO A 319 -18.92 3.08 -6.04
N ASP A 320 -18.98 1.80 -6.40
CA ASP A 320 -20.12 1.09 -6.98
C ASP A 320 -21.44 1.32 -6.22
N LEU A 321 -21.36 1.52 -4.91
CA LEU A 321 -22.52 1.62 -4.01
C LEU A 321 -23.06 3.05 -3.86
N SER A 322 -22.42 4.04 -4.49
CA SER A 322 -22.70 5.46 -4.27
C SER A 322 -23.18 6.17 -5.52
N ASP A 323 -24.45 6.59 -5.50
CA ASP A 323 -25.07 7.43 -6.54
C ASP A 323 -24.77 8.93 -6.37
N ARG A 324 -23.93 9.29 -5.40
CA ARG A 324 -23.58 10.69 -5.12
C ARG A 324 -22.95 11.33 -6.36
N PRO A 325 -23.34 12.56 -6.75
CA PRO A 325 -22.64 13.31 -7.78
C PRO A 325 -21.18 13.58 -7.38
N CYS A 326 -20.27 13.44 -8.33
CA CYS A 326 -18.87 13.84 -8.18
C CYS A 326 -18.75 15.37 -8.15
N SER A 327 -17.71 15.89 -7.49
CA SER A 327 -17.34 17.30 -7.69
C SER A 327 -16.87 17.57 -9.12
N ALA A 328 -16.93 18.85 -9.53
CA ALA A 328 -16.46 19.29 -10.84
C ALA A 328 -14.99 18.91 -11.11
N ALA A 329 -14.15 18.85 -10.07
CA ALA A 329 -12.76 18.43 -10.19
C ALA A 329 -12.66 16.94 -10.59
N VAL A 330 -13.36 16.06 -9.88
CA VAL A 330 -13.40 14.62 -10.20
C VAL A 330 -14.00 14.39 -11.59
N THR A 331 -15.07 15.10 -11.95
CA THR A 331 -15.68 15.00 -13.28
C THR A 331 -14.70 15.39 -14.38
N ALA A 332 -13.98 16.50 -14.23
CA ALA A 332 -13.02 16.96 -15.24
C ALA A 332 -11.81 16.03 -15.38
N ILE A 333 -11.32 15.47 -14.27
CA ILE A 333 -10.07 14.70 -14.23
C ILE A 333 -10.30 13.20 -14.49
N CYS A 334 -11.46 12.65 -14.14
CA CYS A 334 -11.76 11.22 -14.22
C CYS A 334 -12.85 10.87 -15.24
N GLY A 335 -13.56 11.86 -15.80
CA GLY A 335 -14.69 11.61 -16.70
C GLY A 335 -15.92 11.00 -16.03
N ALA A 336 -16.06 11.15 -14.71
CA ALA A 336 -17.14 10.55 -13.91
C ALA A 336 -18.15 11.60 -13.43
N GLN A 337 -19.45 11.36 -13.63
CA GLN A 337 -20.51 12.26 -13.17
C GLN A 337 -20.98 11.91 -11.75
N LYS A 338 -20.99 10.63 -11.44
CA LYS A 338 -21.32 10.06 -10.14
C LYS A 338 -20.18 9.19 -9.61
N VAL A 339 -20.17 8.96 -8.30
CA VAL A 339 -19.15 8.12 -7.67
C VAL A 339 -19.18 6.68 -8.22
N ASN A 340 -20.34 6.10 -8.45
CA ASN A 340 -20.47 4.79 -9.09
C ASN A 340 -19.94 4.72 -10.53
N ASP A 341 -19.73 5.85 -11.22
CA ASP A 341 -19.03 5.88 -12.51
C ASP A 341 -17.52 5.59 -12.37
N LEU A 342 -16.99 5.50 -11.14
CA LEU A 342 -15.63 5.07 -10.81
C LEU A 342 -15.59 3.60 -10.31
N GLY A 343 -16.76 2.98 -10.14
CA GLY A 343 -16.92 1.60 -9.72
C GLY A 343 -16.56 0.61 -10.84
N TYR A 344 -16.15 -0.59 -10.45
CA TYR A 344 -15.78 -1.66 -11.36
C TYR A 344 -16.40 -3.02 -11.01
N SER A 345 -16.94 -3.17 -9.80
CA SER A 345 -17.40 -4.45 -9.25
C SER A 345 -18.92 -4.57 -9.33
N GLU A 346 -19.40 -5.35 -10.29
CA GLU A 346 -20.83 -5.70 -10.40
C GLU A 346 -21.36 -6.37 -9.11
N ALA A 347 -20.52 -7.17 -8.45
CA ALA A 347 -20.86 -7.88 -7.21
C ALA A 347 -20.98 -7.00 -5.96
N ALA A 348 -20.62 -5.70 -6.02
CA ALA A 348 -20.55 -4.83 -4.86
C ALA A 348 -21.87 -4.77 -4.06
N HIS A 349 -23.01 -4.69 -4.75
CA HIS A 349 -24.34 -4.68 -4.09
C HIS A 349 -24.65 -6.01 -3.39
N ARG A 350 -24.25 -7.15 -3.97
CA ARG A 350 -24.42 -8.47 -3.35
C ARG A 350 -23.55 -8.63 -2.11
N ILE A 351 -22.30 -8.18 -2.18
CA ILE A 351 -21.36 -8.18 -1.05
C ILE A 351 -21.90 -7.29 0.08
N LYS A 352 -22.44 -6.11 -0.25
CA LYS A 352 -23.07 -5.22 0.74
C LYS A 352 -24.27 -5.88 1.42
N LEU A 353 -25.16 -6.50 0.64
CA LEU A 353 -26.31 -7.23 1.18
C LEU A 353 -25.85 -8.31 2.16
N TRP A 354 -24.91 -9.17 1.74
CA TRP A 354 -24.35 -10.23 2.56
C TRP A 354 -23.75 -9.72 3.88
N ASN A 355 -22.86 -8.74 3.80
CA ASN A 355 -22.20 -8.18 4.99
C ASN A 355 -23.20 -7.51 5.94
N THR A 356 -24.18 -6.79 5.39
CA THR A 356 -25.24 -6.15 6.19
C THR A 356 -26.06 -7.20 6.93
N THR A 357 -26.47 -8.27 6.23
CA THR A 357 -27.22 -9.37 6.83
C THR A 357 -26.42 -10.04 7.94
N LEU A 358 -25.17 -10.45 7.68
CA LEU A 358 -24.34 -11.13 8.68
C LEU A 358 -24.01 -10.27 9.91
N ASN A 359 -23.84 -8.96 9.72
CA ASN A 359 -23.53 -8.04 10.83
C ASN A 359 -24.73 -7.83 11.76
N ASN A 360 -25.95 -8.03 11.27
CA ASN A 360 -27.17 -7.94 12.08
C ASN A 360 -27.47 -9.22 12.86
N ILE A 361 -26.78 -10.33 12.57
CA ILE A 361 -26.98 -11.61 13.26
C ILE A 361 -26.13 -11.66 14.54
N PRO A 362 -26.73 -11.87 15.73
CA PRO A 362 -26.01 -12.05 16.99
C PRO A 362 -25.01 -13.23 16.92
N LYS A 363 -23.89 -13.13 17.64
CA LYS A 363 -22.86 -14.18 17.64
C LYS A 363 -23.35 -15.51 18.23
N ASP A 364 -24.35 -15.45 19.11
CA ASP A 364 -24.98 -16.57 19.80
C ASP A 364 -26.32 -17.00 19.15
N ALA A 365 -26.61 -16.52 17.93
CA ALA A 365 -27.82 -16.86 17.19
C ALA A 365 -27.89 -18.37 16.89
N SER A 366 -29.08 -18.95 16.99
CA SER A 366 -29.32 -20.33 16.56
C SER A 366 -29.34 -20.44 15.04
N THR A 367 -29.14 -21.65 14.49
CA THR A 367 -29.27 -21.89 13.05
C THR A 367 -30.63 -21.44 12.50
N ALA A 368 -31.71 -21.57 13.29
CA ALA A 368 -33.04 -21.11 12.89
C ALA A 368 -33.12 -19.58 12.78
N ASP A 369 -32.49 -18.85 13.71
CA ASP A 369 -32.42 -17.39 13.66
C ASP A 369 -31.61 -16.91 12.45
N VAL A 370 -30.47 -17.56 12.19
CA VAL A 370 -29.61 -17.28 11.01
C VAL A 370 -30.40 -17.51 9.72
N VAL A 371 -31.07 -18.64 9.58
CA VAL A 371 -31.89 -18.96 8.40
C VAL A 371 -33.01 -17.95 8.22
N SER A 372 -33.70 -17.56 9.29
CA SER A 372 -34.76 -16.54 9.21
C SER A 372 -34.24 -15.19 8.70
N GLN A 373 -33.07 -14.76 9.14
CA GLN A 373 -32.44 -13.52 8.69
C GLN A 373 -32.00 -13.58 7.22
N LEU A 374 -31.48 -14.73 6.77
CA LEU A 374 -31.13 -14.94 5.36
C LEU A 374 -32.36 -14.99 4.45
N GLU A 375 -33.48 -15.57 4.91
CA GLU A 375 -34.77 -15.55 4.21
C GLU A 375 -35.34 -14.13 4.08
N GLU A 376 -35.23 -13.31 5.14
CA GLU A 376 -35.61 -11.90 5.09
C GLU A 376 -34.75 -11.11 4.09
N ALA A 377 -33.42 -11.33 4.11
CA ALA A 377 -32.52 -10.75 3.14
C ALA A 377 -32.87 -11.18 1.70
N LYS A 378 -33.25 -12.44 1.49
CA LYS A 378 -33.67 -12.97 0.19
C LYS A 378 -34.94 -12.29 -0.30
N ALA A 379 -35.91 -12.07 0.58
CA ALA A 379 -37.14 -11.35 0.26
C ALA A 379 -36.92 -9.85 -0.03
N SER A 380 -35.82 -9.27 0.45
CA SER A 380 -35.50 -7.84 0.30
C SER A 380 -34.83 -7.47 -1.04
N THR A 381 -34.39 -8.45 -1.82
CA THR A 381 -33.63 -8.24 -3.06
C THR A 381 -34.35 -8.81 -4.28
N SER A 382 -34.14 -8.18 -5.44
CA SER A 382 -34.57 -8.68 -6.75
C SER A 382 -33.40 -9.20 -7.59
N ASP A 383 -32.17 -9.17 -7.07
CA ASP A 383 -30.99 -9.71 -7.75
C ASP A 383 -31.03 -11.24 -7.69
N ILE A 384 -31.19 -11.88 -8.86
CA ILE A 384 -31.29 -13.33 -8.98
C ILE A 384 -30.04 -14.05 -8.45
N TYR A 385 -28.84 -13.49 -8.66
CA TYR A 385 -27.61 -14.09 -8.18
C TYR A 385 -27.50 -14.02 -6.66
N ALA A 386 -28.02 -12.95 -6.05
CA ALA A 386 -28.12 -12.84 -4.60
C ALA A 386 -29.13 -13.85 -4.02
N ILE A 387 -30.29 -13.98 -4.65
CA ILE A 387 -31.35 -14.92 -4.23
C ILE A 387 -30.80 -16.36 -4.25
N GLU A 388 -30.22 -16.78 -5.38
CA GLU A 388 -29.65 -18.12 -5.51
C GLU A 388 -28.49 -18.35 -4.54
N GLY A 389 -27.67 -17.32 -4.28
CA GLY A 389 -26.60 -17.37 -3.29
C GLY A 389 -27.13 -17.62 -1.88
N LEU A 390 -28.17 -16.88 -1.48
CA LEU A 390 -28.79 -17.04 -0.17
C LEU A 390 -29.42 -18.44 -0.04
N ASP A 391 -30.12 -18.93 -1.06
CA ASP A 391 -30.69 -20.28 -1.07
C ASP A 391 -29.62 -21.36 -0.88
N ARG A 392 -28.46 -21.24 -1.54
CA ARG A 392 -27.34 -22.18 -1.36
C ARG A 392 -26.82 -22.21 0.08
N VAL A 393 -26.73 -21.05 0.73
CA VAL A 393 -26.28 -20.94 2.12
C VAL A 393 -27.33 -21.51 3.07
N ILE A 394 -28.60 -21.10 2.92
CA ILE A 394 -29.73 -21.57 3.73
C ILE A 394 -29.81 -23.09 3.69
N HIS A 395 -29.78 -23.67 2.48
CA HIS A 395 -29.80 -25.11 2.31
C HIS A 395 -28.60 -25.78 2.99
N GLY A 396 -27.41 -25.20 2.87
CA GLY A 396 -26.20 -25.70 3.53
C GLY A 396 -26.28 -25.73 5.05
N LEU A 397 -26.86 -24.69 5.65
CA LEU A 397 -27.09 -24.60 7.09
C LEU A 397 -28.15 -25.61 7.57
N VAL A 398 -29.25 -25.76 6.82
CA VAL A 398 -30.34 -26.69 7.15
C VAL A 398 -29.87 -28.15 7.08
N GLU A 399 -29.04 -28.49 6.10
CA GLU A 399 -28.47 -29.84 5.94
C GLU A 399 -27.28 -30.12 6.86
N GLY A 400 -26.77 -29.11 7.60
CA GLY A 400 -25.60 -29.24 8.45
C GLY A 400 -24.28 -29.43 7.68
N THR A 401 -24.24 -29.03 6.40
CA THR A 401 -23.01 -29.07 5.58
C THR A 401 -22.12 -27.84 5.80
N ILE A 402 -22.67 -26.77 6.42
CA ILE A 402 -21.97 -25.55 6.79
C ILE A 402 -22.43 -25.13 8.19
N ASP A 403 -21.51 -24.57 8.96
CA ASP A 403 -21.77 -24.03 10.29
C ASP A 403 -21.69 -22.48 10.27
N PHE A 404 -22.51 -21.80 11.08
CA PHE A 404 -22.52 -20.33 11.15
C PHE A 404 -21.22 -19.74 11.72
N SER A 405 -20.50 -20.50 12.56
CA SER A 405 -19.16 -20.11 13.03
C SER A 405 -18.16 -19.99 11.87
N ASP A 406 -18.38 -20.71 10.76
CA ASP A 406 -17.57 -20.61 9.55
C ASP A 406 -18.16 -19.59 8.56
N ARG A 407 -18.10 -18.32 8.95
CA ARG A 407 -18.54 -17.20 8.10
C ARG A 407 -17.82 -17.15 6.76
N ARG A 408 -16.60 -17.70 6.68
CA ARG A 408 -15.81 -17.72 5.45
C ARG A 408 -16.42 -18.68 4.44
N THR A 409 -16.65 -19.95 4.83
CA THR A 409 -17.29 -20.92 3.94
C THR A 409 -18.70 -20.51 3.55
N MET A 410 -19.44 -19.85 4.46
CA MET A 410 -20.72 -19.24 4.12
C MET A 410 -20.58 -18.19 3.00
N ALA A 411 -19.63 -17.26 3.12
CA ALA A 411 -19.40 -16.22 2.11
C ALA A 411 -18.93 -16.80 0.77
N GLU A 412 -18.06 -17.82 0.81
CA GLU A 412 -17.60 -18.55 -0.37
C GLU A 412 -18.78 -19.23 -1.08
N LYS A 413 -19.70 -19.89 -0.36
CA LYS A 413 -20.88 -20.53 -0.97
C LYS A 413 -21.91 -19.51 -1.48
N PHE A 414 -22.04 -18.36 -0.82
CA PHE A 414 -22.91 -17.27 -1.27
C PHE A 414 -22.43 -16.72 -2.63
N LEU A 415 -21.18 -16.23 -2.69
CA LEU A 415 -20.62 -15.53 -3.86
C LEU A 415 -20.17 -16.48 -4.97
N PHE A 416 -19.56 -17.61 -4.62
CA PHE A 416 -18.84 -18.49 -5.56
C PHE A 416 -19.38 -19.93 -5.55
N GLY A 417 -20.53 -20.20 -4.94
CA GLY A 417 -21.07 -21.55 -4.81
C GLY A 417 -21.85 -22.09 -6.01
N SER A 418 -21.99 -21.33 -7.11
CA SER A 418 -22.78 -21.74 -8.27
C SER A 418 -22.14 -22.92 -9.02
N PRO A 419 -22.92 -23.72 -9.78
CA PRO A 419 -22.36 -24.74 -10.67
C PRO A 419 -21.29 -24.19 -11.62
N LEU A 420 -21.52 -22.99 -12.17
CA LEU A 420 -20.58 -22.30 -13.06
C LEU A 420 -19.25 -22.01 -12.38
N ASN A 421 -19.27 -21.50 -11.14
CA ASN A 421 -18.04 -21.25 -10.39
C ASN A 421 -17.25 -22.55 -10.15
N LYS A 422 -17.92 -23.67 -9.86
CA LYS A 422 -17.26 -24.97 -9.67
C LYS A 422 -16.63 -25.47 -10.97
N THR A 423 -17.31 -25.33 -12.10
CA THR A 423 -16.76 -25.70 -13.41
C THR A 423 -15.54 -24.81 -13.74
N LEU A 424 -15.61 -23.50 -13.47
CA LEU A 424 -14.47 -22.58 -13.64
C LEU A 424 -13.26 -22.95 -12.75
N GLU A 425 -13.50 -23.31 -11.49
CA GLU A 425 -12.46 -23.77 -10.57
C GLU A 425 -11.84 -25.10 -11.04
N THR A 426 -12.67 -26.03 -11.54
CA THR A 426 -12.20 -27.31 -12.09
C THR A 426 -11.30 -27.08 -13.31
N ILE A 427 -11.73 -26.24 -14.27
CA ILE A 427 -10.91 -25.88 -15.43
C ILE A 427 -9.61 -25.19 -14.99
N LYS A 428 -9.66 -24.34 -13.96
CA LYS A 428 -8.44 -23.74 -13.40
C LYS A 428 -7.46 -24.79 -12.91
N ASN A 429 -7.93 -25.71 -12.08
CA ASN A 429 -7.08 -26.74 -11.50
C ASN A 429 -6.47 -27.66 -12.57
N ILE A 430 -7.22 -27.97 -13.63
CA ILE A 430 -6.69 -28.72 -14.78
C ILE A 430 -5.57 -27.94 -15.48
N MET A 431 -5.79 -26.64 -15.78
CA MET A 431 -4.80 -25.83 -16.51
C MET A 431 -3.56 -25.47 -15.70
N ASP A 432 -3.66 -25.46 -14.37
CA ASP A 432 -2.53 -25.19 -13.47
C ASP A 432 -1.79 -26.48 -13.05
N GLY A 433 -2.37 -27.66 -13.34
CA GLY A 433 -1.84 -28.99 -13.02
C GLY A 433 -1.05 -29.66 -14.16
N GLU A 434 -0.91 -30.98 -14.06
CA GLU A 434 -0.32 -31.78 -15.14
C GLU A 434 -1.22 -31.77 -16.40
N PRO A 435 -0.66 -31.76 -17.62
CA PRO A 435 -1.45 -31.71 -18.84
C PRO A 435 -2.40 -32.91 -18.96
N ASP A 436 -3.70 -32.66 -18.87
CA ASP A 436 -4.78 -33.62 -19.14
C ASP A 436 -5.74 -33.03 -20.19
N PRO A 437 -5.47 -33.25 -21.49
CA PRO A 437 -6.31 -32.73 -22.58
C PRO A 437 -7.75 -33.27 -22.55
N ASP A 438 -7.93 -34.54 -22.19
CA ASP A 438 -9.24 -35.20 -22.20
C ASP A 438 -10.15 -34.63 -21.09
N ALA A 439 -9.60 -34.45 -19.88
CA ALA A 439 -10.31 -33.79 -18.79
C ALA A 439 -10.62 -32.32 -19.11
N LEU A 440 -9.69 -31.62 -19.77
CA LEU A 440 -9.87 -30.24 -20.19
C LEU A 440 -11.01 -30.13 -21.22
N GLU A 441 -11.02 -30.95 -22.27
CA GLU A 441 -12.06 -30.94 -23.31
C GLU A 441 -13.44 -31.27 -22.73
N LYS A 442 -13.53 -32.26 -21.84
CA LYS A 442 -14.77 -32.62 -21.15
C LYS A 442 -15.31 -31.46 -20.32
N THR A 443 -14.46 -30.86 -19.49
CA THR A 443 -14.88 -29.78 -18.59
C THR A 443 -15.18 -28.50 -19.36
N LEU A 444 -14.47 -28.26 -20.47
CA LEU A 444 -14.75 -27.16 -21.38
C LEU A 444 -16.13 -27.29 -22.03
N THR A 445 -16.53 -28.50 -22.46
CA THR A 445 -17.87 -28.77 -23.00
C THR A 445 -18.96 -28.45 -21.96
N GLU A 446 -18.72 -28.80 -20.70
CA GLU A 446 -19.62 -28.45 -19.60
C GLU A 446 -19.73 -26.94 -19.42
N LEU A 447 -18.60 -26.22 -19.39
CA LEU A 447 -18.57 -24.76 -19.29
C LEU A 447 -19.32 -24.11 -20.45
N GLU A 448 -19.10 -24.56 -21.69
CA GLU A 448 -19.81 -24.05 -22.85
C GLU A 448 -21.32 -24.23 -22.71
N SER A 449 -21.78 -25.40 -22.29
CA SER A 449 -23.22 -25.66 -22.11
C SER A 449 -23.88 -24.73 -21.09
N GLN A 450 -23.13 -24.31 -20.06
CA GLN A 450 -23.62 -23.38 -19.03
C GLN A 450 -23.62 -21.93 -19.51
N VAL A 451 -22.73 -21.55 -20.42
CA VAL A 451 -22.55 -20.17 -20.90
C VAL A 451 -23.31 -19.89 -22.20
N SER A 452 -23.58 -20.91 -23.02
CA SER A 452 -24.32 -20.81 -24.29
C SER A 452 -25.63 -20.04 -24.17
N PRO A 453 -26.50 -20.25 -23.15
CA PRO A 453 -27.74 -19.47 -23.03
C PRO A 453 -27.50 -17.96 -22.98
N THR A 454 -26.47 -17.51 -22.25
CA THR A 454 -26.10 -16.09 -22.13
C THR A 454 -25.61 -15.53 -23.45
N LEU A 455 -24.79 -16.29 -24.19
CA LEU A 455 -24.25 -15.91 -25.49
C LEU A 455 -25.34 -15.86 -26.57
N ASP A 456 -26.19 -16.89 -26.62
CA ASP A 456 -27.22 -17.04 -27.65
C ASP A 456 -28.35 -16.01 -27.48
N MET A 457 -28.66 -15.63 -26.24
CA MET A 457 -29.59 -14.53 -25.94
C MET A 457 -28.96 -13.14 -26.15
N GLY A 458 -27.64 -13.06 -26.27
CA GLY A 458 -26.93 -11.78 -26.43
C GLY A 458 -27.06 -10.86 -25.22
N LEU A 459 -27.13 -11.41 -23.99
CA LEU A 459 -27.47 -10.67 -22.77
C LEU A 459 -26.57 -9.46 -22.50
N TYR A 460 -25.29 -9.53 -22.92
CA TYR A 460 -24.28 -8.49 -22.70
C TYR A 460 -23.81 -7.84 -24.00
N LEU A 461 -24.59 -7.90 -25.07
CA LEU A 461 -24.29 -7.16 -26.30
C LEU A 461 -24.65 -5.69 -26.13
N ASP A 462 -23.78 -4.81 -26.65
CA ASP A 462 -24.06 -3.37 -26.67
C ASP A 462 -25.30 -3.09 -27.53
N ASP A 463 -26.14 -2.15 -27.08
CA ASP A 463 -27.34 -1.71 -27.79
C ASP A 463 -27.35 -0.18 -27.98
N SER A 464 -28.51 0.39 -28.33
CA SER A 464 -28.64 1.84 -28.55
C SER A 464 -28.55 2.67 -27.27
N ASP A 465 -28.85 2.07 -26.12
CA ASP A 465 -29.01 2.76 -24.84
C ASP A 465 -27.91 2.37 -23.85
N SER A 466 -27.34 1.17 -23.98
CA SER A 466 -26.41 0.58 -23.02
C SER A 466 -25.14 0.03 -23.66
N ILE A 467 -24.04 0.13 -22.92
CA ILE A 467 -22.77 -0.56 -23.21
C ILE A 467 -22.39 -1.45 -22.03
N TYR A 468 -21.97 -2.67 -22.33
CA TYR A 468 -21.65 -3.67 -21.31
C TYR A 468 -20.14 -3.84 -21.21
N ARG A 469 -19.58 -3.55 -20.04
CA ARG A 469 -18.11 -3.57 -19.84
C ARG A 469 -17.73 -4.32 -18.58
N TYR A 470 -16.60 -5.01 -18.66
CA TYR A 470 -15.88 -5.59 -17.54
C TYR A 470 -14.63 -4.75 -17.28
N PHE A 471 -14.28 -4.58 -16.01
CA PHE A 471 -13.07 -3.91 -15.57
C PHE A 471 -12.48 -4.73 -14.45
N ASP A 472 -11.17 -4.94 -14.47
CA ASP A 472 -10.50 -5.69 -13.40
C ASP A 472 -10.01 -4.77 -12.27
N SER A 473 -10.02 -3.45 -12.51
CA SER A 473 -9.54 -2.47 -11.54
C SER A 473 -10.14 -1.07 -11.71
N ILE A 474 -10.04 -0.26 -10.65
CA ILE A 474 -10.32 1.19 -10.66
C ILE A 474 -9.47 1.91 -11.72
N SER A 475 -8.21 1.50 -11.89
CA SER A 475 -7.31 2.11 -12.87
C SER A 475 -7.80 1.90 -14.31
N GLU A 476 -8.25 0.69 -14.65
CA GLU A 476 -8.84 0.39 -15.95
C GLU A 476 -10.14 1.15 -16.16
N ARG A 477 -10.99 1.22 -15.13
CA ARG A 477 -12.25 1.98 -15.17
C ARG A 477 -12.03 3.45 -15.51
N ILE A 478 -11.08 4.10 -14.84
CA ILE A 478 -10.73 5.50 -15.10
C ILE A 478 -10.10 5.66 -16.48
N ALA A 479 -9.22 4.74 -16.88
CA ALA A 479 -8.64 4.76 -18.22
C ALA A 479 -9.71 4.70 -19.31
N TYR A 480 -10.76 3.90 -19.11
CA TYR A 480 -11.90 3.80 -20.01
C TYR A 480 -12.69 5.10 -20.11
N ASN A 481 -13.08 5.68 -18.97
CA ASN A 481 -13.81 6.95 -18.95
C ASN A 481 -13.04 8.06 -19.70
N LEU A 482 -11.71 8.06 -19.59
CA LEU A 482 -10.85 9.04 -20.25
C LEU A 482 -10.61 8.75 -21.73
N ALA A 483 -10.63 7.48 -22.13
CA ALA A 483 -10.50 7.08 -23.54
C ALA A 483 -11.81 7.30 -24.32
N PHE A 484 -12.96 7.20 -23.64
CA PHE A 484 -14.30 7.30 -24.25
C PHE A 484 -15.18 8.37 -23.59
N PRO A 485 -14.74 9.64 -23.52
CA PRO A 485 -15.42 10.69 -22.74
C PRO A 485 -16.78 11.12 -23.30
N ASN A 486 -17.06 10.78 -24.57
CA ASN A 486 -18.28 11.17 -25.27
C ASN A 486 -19.22 9.98 -25.52
N GLU A 487 -19.10 8.90 -24.75
CA GLU A 487 -20.01 7.76 -24.84
C GLU A 487 -21.37 8.13 -24.20
N PRO A 488 -22.45 8.32 -24.99
CA PRO A 488 -23.74 8.74 -24.43
C PRO A 488 -24.53 7.61 -23.77
N ARG A 489 -24.15 6.35 -24.05
CA ARG A 489 -24.87 5.17 -23.56
C ARG A 489 -24.57 4.89 -22.09
N LYS A 490 -25.54 4.30 -21.40
CA LYS A 490 -25.38 3.88 -20.01
C LYS A 490 -24.40 2.71 -19.95
N LEU A 491 -23.40 2.83 -19.10
CA LEU A 491 -22.52 1.71 -18.82
C LEU A 491 -23.15 0.76 -17.81
N VAL A 492 -23.17 -0.52 -18.16
CA VAL A 492 -23.59 -1.63 -17.30
C VAL A 492 -22.39 -2.55 -17.05
N LEU A 493 -22.09 -2.80 -15.77
CA LEU A 493 -21.00 -3.69 -15.39
C LEU A 493 -21.38 -5.15 -15.66
N ILE A 494 -20.43 -5.90 -16.20
CA ILE A 494 -20.56 -7.33 -16.48
C ILE A 494 -20.10 -8.14 -15.25
N PRO A 495 -20.79 -9.26 -14.90
CA PRO A 495 -20.33 -10.13 -13.83
C PRO A 495 -18.98 -10.78 -14.10
N ASP A 496 -18.12 -10.83 -13.09
CA ASP A 496 -16.80 -11.47 -13.14
C ASP A 496 -16.87 -12.90 -13.69
N THR A 497 -17.91 -13.66 -13.30
CA THR A 497 -18.13 -15.03 -13.75
C THR A 497 -18.27 -15.16 -15.26
N TYR A 498 -18.90 -14.18 -15.93
CA TYR A 498 -19.02 -14.18 -17.38
C TYR A 498 -17.67 -13.90 -18.05
N PHE A 499 -16.94 -12.88 -17.60
CA PHE A 499 -15.59 -12.59 -18.10
C PHE A 499 -14.65 -13.78 -17.89
N MET A 500 -14.62 -14.35 -16.68
CA MET A 500 -13.82 -15.53 -16.37
C MET A 500 -14.19 -16.71 -17.26
N SER A 501 -15.47 -16.91 -17.59
CA SER A 501 -15.88 -17.97 -18.51
C SER A 501 -15.30 -17.79 -19.90
N LEU A 502 -15.40 -16.58 -20.48
CA LEU A 502 -14.80 -16.26 -21.77
C LEU A 502 -13.27 -16.47 -21.76
N ALA A 503 -12.61 -15.98 -20.70
CA ALA A 503 -11.17 -16.09 -20.56
C ALA A 503 -10.69 -17.54 -20.44
N ARG A 504 -11.41 -18.37 -19.66
CA ARG A 504 -11.12 -19.79 -19.49
C ARG A 504 -11.39 -20.58 -20.76
N MET A 505 -12.50 -20.32 -21.46
CA MET A 505 -12.80 -20.98 -22.74
C MET A 505 -11.71 -20.68 -23.78
N ALA A 506 -11.34 -19.42 -23.97
CA ALA A 506 -10.27 -19.05 -24.89
C ALA A 506 -8.92 -19.70 -24.52
N ARG A 507 -8.53 -19.66 -23.24
CA ARG A 507 -7.27 -20.28 -22.79
C ARG A 507 -7.29 -21.80 -22.99
N ALA A 508 -8.40 -22.47 -22.64
CA ALA A 508 -8.55 -23.91 -22.81
C ALA A 508 -8.47 -24.31 -24.29
N TYR A 509 -9.15 -23.59 -25.18
CA TYR A 509 -9.07 -23.86 -26.62
C TYR A 509 -7.67 -23.64 -27.20
N ASN A 510 -6.92 -22.62 -26.74
CA ASN A 510 -5.53 -22.46 -27.16
C ASN A 510 -4.63 -23.61 -26.68
N LEU A 511 -4.81 -24.10 -25.44
CA LEU A 511 -4.08 -25.25 -24.92
C LEU A 511 -4.39 -26.56 -25.68
N LEU A 512 -5.62 -26.68 -26.21
CA LEU A 512 -6.04 -27.78 -27.08
C LEU A 512 -5.64 -27.58 -28.55
N GLU A 513 -4.84 -26.55 -28.86
CA GLU A 513 -4.42 -26.19 -30.22
C GLU A 513 -5.59 -25.86 -31.17
N GLN A 514 -6.75 -25.47 -30.62
CA GLN A 514 -7.95 -25.07 -31.34
C GLN A 514 -8.11 -23.54 -31.34
N SER A 515 -7.06 -22.82 -31.77
CA SER A 515 -6.98 -21.36 -31.68
C SER A 515 -8.07 -20.61 -32.47
N GLU A 516 -8.64 -21.22 -33.51
CA GLU A 516 -9.76 -20.66 -34.28
C GLU A 516 -11.05 -20.58 -33.45
N LYS A 517 -11.30 -21.58 -32.58
CA LYS A 517 -12.42 -21.53 -31.63
C LYS A 517 -12.14 -20.56 -30.49
N ALA A 518 -10.89 -20.52 -30.03
CA ALA A 518 -10.46 -19.60 -28.97
C ALA A 518 -10.71 -18.13 -29.34
N GLU A 519 -10.51 -17.76 -30.62
CA GLU A 519 -10.61 -16.38 -31.09
C GLU A 519 -11.98 -15.77 -30.83
N ARG A 520 -13.08 -16.52 -31.01
CA ARG A 520 -14.43 -16.03 -30.70
C ARG A 520 -14.53 -15.52 -29.26
N TYR A 521 -14.06 -16.33 -28.31
CA TYR A 521 -14.15 -16.00 -26.89
C TYR A 521 -13.13 -14.95 -26.47
N ALA A 522 -11.93 -14.96 -27.05
CA ALA A 522 -10.91 -13.95 -26.80
C ALA A 522 -11.30 -12.57 -27.33
N GLN A 523 -11.93 -12.51 -28.52
CA GLN A 523 -12.47 -11.27 -29.08
C GLN A 523 -13.61 -10.73 -28.22
N GLU A 524 -14.53 -11.59 -27.75
CA GLU A 524 -15.61 -11.15 -26.86
C GLU A 524 -15.08 -10.65 -25.52
N ALA A 525 -14.10 -11.36 -24.91
CA ALA A 525 -13.42 -10.91 -23.70
C ALA A 525 -12.77 -9.53 -23.90
N HIS A 526 -12.10 -9.31 -25.02
CA HIS A 526 -11.49 -8.02 -25.35
C HIS A 526 -12.54 -6.94 -25.66
N ARG A 527 -13.67 -7.28 -26.29
CA ARG A 527 -14.77 -6.31 -26.53
C ARG A 527 -15.32 -5.75 -25.21
N ILE A 528 -15.51 -6.62 -24.22
CA ILE A 528 -16.08 -6.22 -22.92
C ILE A 528 -15.04 -5.55 -22.02
N SER A 529 -13.75 -5.88 -22.16
CA SER A 529 -12.64 -5.26 -21.43
C SER A 529 -11.57 -4.76 -22.42
N PRO A 530 -11.85 -3.67 -23.15
CA PRO A 530 -11.01 -3.22 -24.27
C PRO A 530 -9.67 -2.61 -23.83
N LEU A 531 -9.57 -2.21 -22.56
CA LEU A 531 -8.35 -1.67 -21.95
C LEU A 531 -7.80 -2.59 -20.85
N GLY A 532 -8.38 -3.77 -20.66
CA GLY A 532 -7.91 -4.76 -19.69
C GLY A 532 -6.72 -5.55 -20.22
N ILE A 533 -5.75 -5.76 -19.35
CA ILE A 533 -4.51 -6.46 -19.69
C ILE A 533 -4.79 -7.92 -19.95
N ASP A 534 -5.53 -8.60 -19.07
CA ASP A 534 -5.82 -10.02 -19.19
C ASP A 534 -6.57 -10.33 -20.49
N ALA A 535 -7.60 -9.55 -20.81
CA ALA A 535 -8.36 -9.69 -22.05
C ALA A 535 -7.49 -9.47 -23.30
N THR A 536 -6.65 -8.44 -23.26
CA THR A 536 -5.76 -8.11 -24.38
C THR A 536 -4.67 -9.16 -24.57
N LEU A 537 -4.00 -9.61 -23.50
CA LEU A 537 -2.94 -10.62 -23.57
C LEU A 537 -3.49 -11.98 -24.01
N LEU A 538 -4.71 -12.32 -23.60
CA LEU A 538 -5.42 -13.51 -24.07
C LEU A 538 -5.68 -13.47 -25.57
N LEU A 539 -6.17 -12.34 -26.09
CA LEU A 539 -6.38 -12.17 -27.53
C LEU A 539 -5.05 -12.16 -28.29
N VAL A 540 -4.03 -11.48 -27.78
CA VAL A 540 -2.65 -11.49 -28.33
C VAL A 540 -2.12 -12.92 -28.44
N ARG A 541 -2.28 -13.75 -27.40
CA ARG A 541 -1.84 -15.15 -27.43
C ARG A 541 -2.61 -15.96 -28.48
N THR A 542 -3.91 -15.76 -28.57
CA THR A 542 -4.75 -16.46 -29.56
C THR A 542 -4.35 -16.10 -30.99
N LEU A 543 -4.13 -14.81 -31.26
CA LEU A 543 -3.64 -14.32 -32.54
C LEU A 543 -2.23 -14.82 -32.84
N GLU A 544 -1.37 -14.92 -31.81
CA GLU A 544 -0.03 -15.48 -31.93
C GLU A 544 -0.06 -16.94 -32.40
N ASP A 545 -0.91 -17.76 -31.79
CA ASP A 545 -1.07 -19.19 -32.14
C ASP A 545 -1.65 -19.36 -33.57
N GLN A 546 -2.36 -18.36 -34.09
CA GLN A 546 -2.81 -18.29 -35.48
C GLN A 546 -1.83 -17.58 -36.43
N SER A 547 -0.62 -17.22 -35.98
CA SER A 547 0.36 -16.45 -36.75
C SER A 547 -0.10 -15.05 -37.22
N LYS A 548 -1.16 -14.48 -36.63
CA LYS A 548 -1.65 -13.10 -36.85
C LYS A 548 -0.82 -12.08 -36.06
N ILE A 549 0.51 -12.14 -36.20
CA ILE A 549 1.46 -11.42 -35.32
C ILE A 549 1.33 -9.89 -35.43
N PHE A 550 1.02 -9.36 -36.62
CA PHE A 550 0.88 -7.92 -36.80
C PHE A 550 -0.31 -7.33 -36.01
N GLU A 551 -1.43 -8.06 -35.99
CA GLU A 551 -2.62 -7.66 -35.22
C GLU A 551 -2.34 -7.73 -33.71
N ALA A 552 -1.67 -8.80 -33.26
CA ALA A 552 -1.23 -8.95 -31.87
C ALA A 552 -0.33 -7.79 -31.42
N ALA A 553 0.69 -7.42 -32.21
CA ALA A 553 1.55 -6.28 -31.91
C ALA A 553 0.77 -4.95 -31.84
N LYS A 554 -0.23 -4.77 -32.73
CA LYS A 554 -1.07 -3.56 -32.74
C LYS A 554 -1.91 -3.42 -31.46
N LEU A 555 -2.48 -4.51 -30.95
CA LEU A 555 -3.24 -4.51 -29.69
C LEU A 555 -2.37 -4.07 -28.52
N LEU A 556 -1.16 -4.62 -28.40
CA LEU A 556 -0.21 -4.25 -27.33
C LEU A 556 0.18 -2.77 -27.42
N LYS A 557 0.46 -2.25 -28.63
CA LYS A 557 0.78 -0.82 -28.82
C LYS A 557 -0.37 0.08 -28.39
N ASN A 558 -1.61 -0.27 -28.71
CA ASN A 558 -2.77 0.52 -28.29
C ASN A 558 -2.91 0.53 -26.76
N LEU A 559 -2.75 -0.63 -26.11
CA LEU A 559 -2.92 -0.77 -24.67
C LEU A 559 -1.95 0.11 -23.86
N ILE A 560 -0.68 0.23 -24.28
CA ILE A 560 0.37 1.01 -23.58
C ILE A 560 -0.09 2.45 -23.26
N GLN A 561 -0.90 3.06 -24.12
CA GLN A 561 -1.34 4.46 -23.98
C GLN A 561 -2.29 4.71 -22.80
N HIS A 562 -2.87 3.65 -22.24
CA HIS A 562 -3.98 3.75 -21.29
C HIS A 562 -3.62 3.26 -19.88
N LEU A 563 -2.51 2.54 -19.72
CA LEU A 563 -2.14 1.91 -18.45
C LEU A 563 -1.56 2.91 -17.44
N PHE A 564 -1.88 2.68 -16.16
CA PHE A 564 -1.35 3.45 -15.03
C PHE A 564 -0.23 2.71 -14.27
N SER A 565 -0.28 1.37 -14.16
CA SER A 565 0.74 0.62 -13.43
C SER A 565 2.01 0.44 -14.26
N SER A 566 3.16 0.70 -13.63
CA SER A 566 4.47 0.45 -14.23
C SER A 566 4.70 -1.05 -14.47
N SER A 567 4.21 -1.90 -13.56
CA SER A 567 4.33 -3.36 -13.69
C SER A 567 3.62 -3.90 -14.92
N ASP A 568 2.39 -3.43 -15.14
CA ASP A 568 1.56 -3.83 -16.27
C ASP A 568 2.18 -3.38 -17.60
N VAL A 569 2.66 -2.14 -17.65
CA VAL A 569 3.29 -1.61 -18.86
C VAL A 569 4.59 -2.34 -19.19
N ALA A 570 5.40 -2.67 -18.17
CA ALA A 570 6.61 -3.48 -18.37
C ALA A 570 6.27 -4.85 -18.98
N LEU A 571 5.21 -5.50 -18.50
CA LEU A 571 4.72 -6.78 -19.06
C LEU A 571 4.27 -6.62 -20.52
N VAL A 572 3.56 -5.54 -20.86
CA VAL A 572 3.11 -5.28 -22.23
C VAL A 572 4.30 -5.02 -23.18
N TYR A 573 5.32 -4.27 -22.76
CA TYR A 573 6.56 -4.11 -23.56
C TYR A 573 7.30 -5.43 -23.72
N TYR A 574 7.38 -6.24 -22.67
CA TYR A 574 8.01 -7.56 -22.73
C TYR A 574 7.30 -8.48 -23.74
N ARG A 575 5.96 -8.52 -23.75
CA ARG A 575 5.22 -9.27 -24.77
C ARG A 575 5.31 -8.64 -26.17
N LEU A 576 5.37 -7.31 -26.27
CA LEU A 576 5.54 -6.62 -27.55
C LEU A 576 6.92 -6.90 -28.16
N ALA A 577 7.98 -7.00 -27.33
CA ALA A 577 9.31 -7.39 -27.78
C ALA A 577 9.27 -8.74 -28.51
N TYR A 578 8.59 -9.71 -27.91
CA TYR A 578 8.42 -11.03 -28.50
C TYR A 578 7.62 -11.00 -29.83
N MET A 579 6.58 -10.15 -29.93
CA MET A 579 5.86 -9.96 -31.20
C MET A 579 6.72 -9.31 -32.28
N GLU A 580 7.52 -8.28 -31.94
CA GLU A 580 8.41 -7.62 -32.90
C GLU A 580 9.55 -8.57 -33.34
N TRP A 581 10.02 -9.46 -32.46
CA TRP A 581 10.94 -10.54 -32.83
C TRP A 581 10.32 -11.49 -33.87
N LYS A 582 9.09 -11.95 -33.65
CA LYS A 582 8.36 -12.79 -34.63
C LYS A 582 8.12 -12.08 -35.96
N LEU A 583 8.04 -10.75 -35.97
CA LEU A 583 7.96 -9.94 -37.19
C LEU A 583 9.32 -9.70 -37.89
N GLY A 584 10.42 -10.24 -37.34
CA GLY A 584 11.78 -10.06 -37.87
C GLY A 584 12.35 -8.66 -37.62
N ARG A 585 11.79 -7.89 -36.68
CA ARG A 585 12.22 -6.53 -36.35
C ARG A 585 13.07 -6.54 -35.09
N SER A 586 14.23 -7.17 -35.18
CA SER A 586 15.11 -7.42 -34.03
C SER A 586 15.53 -6.15 -33.28
N ASP A 587 15.72 -5.02 -33.97
CA ASP A 587 16.02 -3.73 -33.33
C ASP A 587 14.86 -3.23 -32.45
N LEU A 588 13.60 -3.40 -32.90
CA LEU A 588 12.42 -3.03 -32.11
C LEU A 588 12.18 -3.99 -30.95
N CYS A 589 12.47 -5.28 -31.15
CA CYS A 589 12.49 -6.26 -30.08
C CYS A 589 13.47 -5.83 -28.97
N ALA A 590 14.71 -5.51 -29.33
CA ALA A 590 15.71 -5.04 -28.39
C ALA A 590 15.27 -3.77 -27.65
N ALA A 591 14.75 -2.77 -28.36
CA ALA A 591 14.23 -1.55 -27.75
C ALA A 591 13.06 -1.80 -26.78
N CYS A 592 12.14 -2.71 -27.10
CA CYS A 592 11.03 -3.08 -26.22
C CYS A 592 11.52 -3.80 -24.95
N TYR A 593 12.50 -4.72 -25.06
CA TYR A 593 13.12 -5.31 -23.86
C TYR A 593 13.85 -4.26 -23.03
N GLN A 594 14.61 -3.34 -23.67
CA GLN A 594 15.25 -2.24 -22.95
C GLN A 594 14.23 -1.37 -22.22
N MET A 595 13.07 -1.10 -22.82
CA MET A 595 11.98 -0.36 -22.18
C MET A 595 11.41 -1.09 -20.96
N ALA A 596 11.14 -2.40 -21.08
CA ALA A 596 10.72 -3.23 -19.94
C ALA A 596 11.76 -3.22 -18.80
N ILE A 597 13.05 -3.24 -19.14
CA ILE A 597 14.15 -3.15 -18.17
C ILE A 597 14.24 -1.77 -17.50
N ILE A 598 14.05 -0.69 -18.27
CA ILE A 598 14.03 0.70 -17.77
C ILE A 598 12.89 0.89 -16.78
N ILE A 599 11.71 0.36 -17.09
CA ILE A 599 10.55 0.43 -16.20
C ILE A 599 10.76 -0.44 -14.95
N GLY A 600 11.31 -1.64 -15.11
CA GLY A 600 11.65 -2.53 -14.01
C GLY A 600 10.58 -3.59 -13.72
N GLY A 601 10.46 -4.00 -12.45
CA GLY A 601 9.52 -5.01 -12.01
C GLY A 601 9.93 -6.46 -12.32
N ASN A 602 8.98 -7.39 -12.19
CA ASN A 602 9.23 -8.83 -12.26
C ASN A 602 9.73 -9.32 -13.62
N VAL A 603 9.41 -8.60 -14.71
CA VAL A 603 9.82 -8.95 -16.08
C VAL A 603 11.20 -8.44 -16.45
N ALA A 604 11.81 -7.56 -15.64
CA ALA A 604 13.10 -6.94 -15.98
C ALA A 604 14.24 -7.95 -16.07
N GLN A 605 14.27 -8.97 -15.22
CA GLN A 605 15.31 -9.99 -15.26
C GLN A 605 15.14 -10.94 -16.46
N PRO A 606 13.95 -11.53 -16.72
CA PRO A 606 13.70 -12.27 -17.95
C PRO A 606 14.00 -11.46 -19.22
N ALA A 607 13.61 -10.19 -19.27
CA ALA A 607 13.89 -9.29 -20.40
C ALA A 607 15.40 -9.10 -20.63
N LYS A 608 16.23 -9.00 -19.57
CA LYS A 608 17.69 -8.93 -19.69
C LYS A 608 18.28 -10.20 -20.29
N GLU A 609 17.77 -11.37 -19.90
CA GLU A 609 18.24 -12.67 -20.36
C GLU A 609 17.91 -12.86 -21.85
N GLU A 610 16.65 -12.60 -22.23
CA GLU A 610 16.20 -12.71 -23.62
C GLU A 610 16.87 -11.67 -24.53
N LEU A 611 17.07 -10.43 -24.07
CA LEU A 611 17.84 -9.42 -24.79
C LEU A 611 19.29 -9.87 -25.00
N LYS A 612 19.92 -10.45 -23.98
CA LYS A 612 21.29 -10.97 -24.09
C LYS A 612 21.39 -12.09 -25.10
N ASP A 613 20.40 -12.98 -25.16
CA ASP A 613 20.39 -14.08 -26.13
C ASP A 613 20.11 -13.58 -27.55
N LEU A 614 19.20 -12.62 -27.73
CA LEU A 614 18.98 -11.94 -29.02
C LEU A 614 20.27 -11.35 -29.59
N LEU A 615 21.04 -10.62 -28.78
CA LEU A 615 22.30 -9.98 -29.21
C LEU A 615 23.40 -10.98 -29.57
N LYS A 616 23.37 -12.20 -28.99
CA LYS A 616 24.30 -13.27 -29.38
C LYS A 616 23.91 -13.89 -30.72
N THR A 617 22.61 -14.04 -30.95
CA THR A 617 22.08 -14.73 -32.14
C THR A 617 22.03 -13.81 -33.35
N ASP A 618 21.86 -12.49 -33.17
CA ASP A 618 21.80 -11.50 -34.23
C ASP A 618 22.82 -10.37 -33.99
N SER A 619 23.99 -10.48 -34.64
CA SER A 619 25.08 -9.50 -34.51
C SER A 619 24.79 -8.14 -35.15
N SER A 620 23.69 -8.01 -35.90
CA SER A 620 23.29 -6.73 -36.49
C SER A 620 22.59 -5.81 -35.48
N VAL A 621 21.97 -6.42 -34.46
CA VAL A 621 21.22 -5.72 -33.41
C VAL A 621 22.18 -5.12 -32.40
N LYS A 622 21.87 -3.90 -31.96
CA LYS A 622 22.63 -3.21 -30.91
C LYS A 622 21.67 -2.65 -29.87
N THR A 623 22.15 -2.62 -28.63
CA THR A 623 21.48 -1.87 -27.59
C THR A 623 21.65 -0.37 -27.82
N LEU A 624 20.64 0.38 -27.43
CA LEU A 624 20.72 1.83 -27.31
C LEU A 624 21.40 2.17 -25.99
N ASP A 625 22.25 3.20 -25.98
CA ASP A 625 23.17 3.47 -24.87
C ASP A 625 22.46 4.17 -23.69
N THR A 626 21.39 4.91 -23.98
CA THR A 626 20.66 5.69 -22.97
C THR A 626 19.14 5.46 -23.02
N PRO A 627 18.42 5.64 -21.90
CA PRO A 627 16.96 5.60 -21.89
C PRO A 627 16.32 6.57 -22.89
N GLN A 628 16.92 7.74 -23.09
CA GLN A 628 16.39 8.75 -24.02
C GLN A 628 16.50 8.29 -25.48
N GLU A 629 17.55 7.55 -25.84
CA GLU A 629 17.67 6.93 -27.15
C GLU A 629 16.61 5.85 -27.34
N VAL A 630 16.35 5.01 -26.32
CA VAL A 630 15.26 4.03 -26.33
C VAL A 630 13.92 4.71 -26.60
N PHE A 631 13.59 5.77 -25.85
CA PHE A 631 12.33 6.51 -26.04
C PHE A 631 12.22 7.08 -27.46
N SER A 632 13.27 7.76 -27.92
CA SER A 632 13.28 8.39 -29.26
C SER A 632 13.14 7.35 -30.37
N PHE A 633 13.80 6.19 -30.23
CA PHE A 633 13.72 5.10 -31.19
C PHE A 633 12.32 4.47 -31.24
N LEU A 634 11.69 4.24 -30.07
CA LEU A 634 10.33 3.71 -30.00
C LEU A 634 9.32 4.68 -30.64
N GLU A 635 9.41 5.97 -30.31
CA GLU A 635 8.56 7.03 -30.91
C GLU A 635 8.70 7.08 -32.44
N GLN A 636 9.93 7.10 -32.96
CA GLN A 636 10.20 7.11 -34.41
C GLN A 636 9.62 5.91 -35.14
N ASN A 637 9.45 4.78 -34.43
CA ASN A 637 8.90 3.54 -34.96
C ASN A 637 7.43 3.31 -34.58
N ASN A 638 6.72 4.36 -34.14
CA ASN A 638 5.30 4.32 -33.79
C ASN A 638 4.97 3.30 -32.67
N ILE A 639 5.89 3.10 -31.74
CA ILE A 639 5.62 2.40 -30.48
C ILE A 639 5.39 3.48 -29.42
N PRO A 640 4.22 3.55 -28.77
CA PRO A 640 3.98 4.53 -27.72
C PRO A 640 5.02 4.41 -26.61
N VAL A 641 5.50 5.55 -26.12
CA VAL A 641 6.45 5.61 -25.00
C VAL A 641 5.68 5.84 -23.71
N PHE A 642 5.93 4.98 -22.73
CA PHE A 642 5.43 5.18 -21.38
C PHE A 642 6.21 6.26 -20.65
N ASP A 643 5.67 7.48 -20.66
CA ASP A 643 6.20 8.58 -19.86
C ASP A 643 5.76 8.43 -18.40
N GLN A 644 6.63 7.81 -17.59
CA GLN A 644 6.43 7.64 -16.15
C GLN A 644 6.09 8.95 -15.44
N LYS A 645 6.66 10.09 -15.88
CA LYS A 645 6.38 11.39 -15.27
C LYS A 645 4.95 11.84 -15.54
N ALA A 646 4.52 11.73 -16.79
CA ALA A 646 3.17 12.11 -17.19
C ALA A 646 2.12 11.24 -16.46
N VAL A 647 2.36 9.93 -16.39
CA VAL A 647 1.48 8.98 -15.71
C VAL A 647 1.45 9.24 -14.21
N PHE A 648 2.60 9.44 -13.57
CA PHE A 648 2.69 9.81 -12.15
C PHE A 648 1.90 11.10 -11.86
N ASN A 649 2.13 12.17 -12.62
CA ASN A 649 1.43 13.44 -12.42
C ASN A 649 -0.08 13.29 -12.58
N LYS A 650 -0.51 12.52 -13.58
CA LYS A 650 -1.93 12.25 -13.83
C LYS A 650 -2.55 11.47 -12.67
N ALA A 651 -1.88 10.41 -12.20
CA ALA A 651 -2.32 9.60 -11.08
C ALA A 651 -2.39 10.41 -9.77
N VAL A 652 -1.39 11.24 -9.46
CA VAL A 652 -1.43 12.16 -8.30
C VAL A 652 -2.61 13.13 -8.40
N THR A 653 -2.89 13.67 -9.60
CA THR A 653 -3.99 14.61 -9.82
C THR A 653 -5.35 13.94 -9.60
N ILE A 654 -5.53 12.72 -10.10
CA ILE A 654 -6.72 11.90 -9.83
C ILE A 654 -6.83 11.60 -8.34
N ALA A 655 -5.73 11.16 -7.72
CA ALA A 655 -5.70 10.77 -6.31
C ALA A 655 -6.15 11.92 -5.42
N SER A 656 -5.54 13.09 -5.62
CA SER A 656 -5.84 14.32 -4.90
C SER A 656 -7.30 14.75 -5.08
N ALA A 657 -7.81 14.77 -6.32
CA ALA A 657 -9.20 15.14 -6.58
C ALA A 657 -10.19 14.19 -5.89
N CYS A 658 -9.94 12.87 -5.96
CA CYS A 658 -10.81 11.86 -5.35
C CYS A 658 -10.77 11.90 -3.82
N VAL A 659 -9.60 12.07 -3.21
CA VAL A 659 -9.49 12.21 -1.74
C VAL A 659 -10.22 13.47 -1.27
N ASN A 660 -10.05 14.59 -1.95
CA ASN A 660 -10.74 15.83 -1.61
C ASN A 660 -12.26 15.75 -1.81
N ASP A 661 -12.74 14.86 -2.66
CA ASP A 661 -14.16 14.55 -2.86
C ASP A 661 -14.69 13.46 -1.91
N GLY A 662 -13.84 12.87 -1.06
CA GLY A 662 -14.20 11.80 -0.13
C GLY A 662 -14.33 10.41 -0.76
N VAL A 663 -13.70 10.17 -1.92
CA VAL A 663 -13.65 8.86 -2.61
C VAL A 663 -12.27 8.21 -2.38
N TYR A 664 -12.05 7.73 -1.15
CA TYR A 664 -10.72 7.33 -0.68
C TYR A 664 -10.16 6.08 -1.37
N CYS A 665 -11.00 5.10 -1.68
CA CYS A 665 -10.57 3.88 -2.38
C CYS A 665 -9.92 4.17 -3.75
N VAL A 666 -10.45 5.13 -4.51
CA VAL A 666 -9.88 5.58 -5.78
C VAL A 666 -8.58 6.35 -5.53
N GLY A 667 -8.60 7.27 -4.56
CA GLY A 667 -7.42 8.02 -4.15
C GLY A 667 -6.23 7.12 -3.77
N GLN A 668 -6.51 6.11 -2.96
CA GLN A 668 -5.57 5.10 -2.52
C GLN A 668 -5.01 4.28 -3.69
N ASN A 669 -5.88 3.80 -4.59
CA ASN A 669 -5.46 3.00 -5.75
C ASN A 669 -4.49 3.80 -6.66
N MET A 670 -4.81 5.06 -6.94
CA MET A 670 -3.94 5.92 -7.74
C MET A 670 -2.61 6.22 -7.05
N LEU A 671 -2.64 6.47 -5.73
CA LEU A 671 -1.42 6.71 -4.97
C LEU A 671 -0.52 5.48 -4.91
N LYS A 672 -1.09 4.27 -4.88
CA LYS A 672 -0.33 3.01 -5.02
C LYS A 672 0.41 2.96 -6.35
N ASN A 673 -0.24 3.32 -7.47
CA ASN A 673 0.41 3.40 -8.77
C ASN A 673 1.55 4.44 -8.78
N CYS A 674 1.37 5.58 -8.10
CA CYS A 674 2.44 6.57 -7.94
C CYS A 674 3.65 6.00 -7.18
N LEU A 675 3.41 5.27 -6.09
CA LEU A 675 4.45 4.66 -5.26
C LEU A 675 5.22 3.53 -5.98
N GLU A 676 4.60 2.87 -6.96
CA GLU A 676 5.28 1.91 -7.84
C GLU A 676 6.29 2.60 -8.79
N ILE A 677 6.07 3.88 -9.14
CA ILE A 677 6.97 4.68 -9.98
C ILE A 677 8.02 5.39 -9.14
N THR A 678 7.61 6.01 -8.03
CA THR A 678 8.49 6.76 -7.13
C THR A 678 8.03 6.55 -5.70
N PHE A 679 8.74 5.67 -5.00
CA PHE A 679 8.47 5.39 -3.60
C PHE A 679 8.81 6.59 -2.72
N ASP A 680 7.93 6.89 -1.76
CA ASP A 680 8.09 7.96 -0.80
C ASP A 680 7.42 7.58 0.53
N ASP A 681 8.16 7.65 1.64
CA ASP A 681 7.66 7.21 2.96
C ASP A 681 6.41 7.98 3.40
N ALA A 682 6.36 9.29 3.17
CA ALA A 682 5.23 10.11 3.57
C ALA A 682 4.00 9.79 2.72
N ALA A 683 4.17 9.66 1.40
CA ALA A 683 3.09 9.23 0.51
C ALA A 683 2.58 7.82 0.84
N ALA A 684 3.46 6.88 1.22
CA ALA A 684 3.06 5.54 1.68
C ALA A 684 2.22 5.57 2.98
N LYS A 685 2.49 6.54 3.86
CA LYS A 685 1.67 6.78 5.06
C LYS A 685 0.33 7.41 4.72
N VAL A 686 0.27 8.30 3.74
CA VAL A 686 -1.00 8.82 3.22
C VAL A 686 -1.83 7.68 2.61
N GLU A 687 -1.22 6.82 1.79
CA GLU A 687 -1.90 5.65 1.20
C GLU A 687 -2.52 4.75 2.28
N SER A 688 -1.74 4.40 3.31
CA SER A 688 -2.24 3.63 4.45
C SER A 688 -3.40 4.35 5.17
N SER A 689 -3.36 5.68 5.30
CA SER A 689 -4.41 6.48 5.99
C SER A 689 -5.76 6.52 5.26
N LEU A 690 -5.78 6.11 3.99
CA LEU A 690 -6.98 6.04 3.15
C LEU A 690 -7.64 4.66 3.17
N ARG A 691 -7.01 3.67 3.81
CA ARG A 691 -7.58 2.33 4.01
C ARG A 691 -8.63 2.35 5.11
N SER A 692 -9.63 1.48 4.97
CA SER A 692 -10.60 1.25 6.04
C SER A 692 -9.90 0.84 7.33
N PRO A 693 -10.20 1.48 8.47
CA PRO A 693 -9.70 1.04 9.77
C PRO A 693 -10.50 -0.14 10.36
N TYR A 694 -11.61 -0.55 9.72
CA TYR A 694 -12.57 -1.57 10.19
C TYR A 694 -12.21 -3.00 9.84
#